data_AF-A0A1B3XRF4-F1
#
_entry.id   AF-A0A1B3XRF4-F1
#
_cell.length_a   1.000
_cell.length_b   1.000
_cell.length_c   1.000
_cell.angle_alpha   90.00
_cell.angle_beta   90.00
_cell.angle_gamma   90.00
#
_symmetry.space_group_name_H-M   'P 1'
#
loop_
_entity.id
_entity.type
_entity.pdbx_description
1 polymer ?
#
loop_
_entity_poly.entity_id
_entity_poly.type
_entity_poly.pdbx_seq_one_letter_code
_entity_poly.pdbx_strand_id
1 'polypeptide(L)'
;MNRIQKFFTKLKGLLVHRFFQVLLFIILGVFAYGLMFSNVKPERVQVELFKPAEQTIRSTKTVEDTYKTEQEKEEISKQVADVYSLKKEYAKNKVDLISSIFDTAIEVNKETDPDSDHKNDGEKENKKGTLKTDAQKVSILKEKLTDEVNKNIEESVFLALVQADEDELKIARDSTITAVNNVMSSRIAASDVENAKKKVVEELGYMSISSDMKKASNSLARTAIIQNVFFDKDKTEEQRRKAIESVEPIRILQGQIIVEENQLVDRDVYRQLELAGFLNTESTIYPYIGLLLFIMLTFAAFYYFFTFSISKKDNKYNQLLIFSLVFILSMATMKTISILADMKNSNLEYIFPVAMSAMLIKILLNDKLAVAMILLLGSYGTVIFNGDTPGNLDVSMGLYIIFGGLTAILILSRLNFKSKVLVAGLLLSLINMAFVFSLIFIMDGHYTRMEYLYYAGAAIGSGVGSAILTMGLLPFFESGFGILSSMKLIELANPNHPLLRKILIEAPGTYHHSVMVANLAESACEAIGSNGLLARVGSYYHDIGKTKMPHFFIENQMSGDNPHDRLQPETSRDIIIAHAVDGGEMLRNHKLPKEIVDIAEQHHGTTLLKFFYYKAKKQDDATLEDAYRYPGPKAIMKEVAVIGIADSVEAAVRSMQHPTPDKIEELVNFIIQERIQDGQFDECDITMRELSIVKHSLCESLNGIFHSRIEYPEPDNLGQKVKE
;
A
#
# COMPACT_ATOMS: atom_id res chain seq x y z
N MET A 1 17.03 -26.07 32.66
CA MET A 1 16.70 -24.66 32.33
C MET A 1 17.87 -23.74 32.60
N ASN A 2 18.36 -23.05 31.56
CA ASN A 2 19.36 -21.98 31.68
C ASN A 2 18.77 -20.72 32.34
N ARG A 3 19.62 -19.82 32.88
CA ARG A 3 19.17 -18.54 33.51
C ARG A 3 18.27 -17.71 32.60
N ILE A 4 18.53 -17.71 31.30
CA ILE A 4 17.74 -17.01 30.27
C ILE A 4 16.32 -17.59 30.15
N GLN A 5 16.19 -18.91 30.12
CA GLN A 5 14.86 -19.56 30.09
C GLN A 5 14.05 -19.25 31.35
N LYS A 6 14.69 -19.21 32.53
CA LYS A 6 14.03 -18.78 33.79
C LYS A 6 13.51 -17.35 33.72
N PHE A 7 14.24 -16.43 33.09
CA PHE A 7 13.80 -15.06 32.89
C PHE A 7 12.56 -14.99 31.98
N PHE A 8 12.59 -15.64 30.81
CA PHE A 8 11.43 -15.68 29.92
C PHE A 8 10.22 -16.38 30.53
N THR A 9 10.42 -17.40 31.35
CA THR A 9 9.32 -18.10 32.05
C THR A 9 8.66 -17.19 33.09
N LYS A 10 9.44 -16.37 33.83
CA LYS A 10 8.88 -15.35 34.73
C LYS A 10 8.10 -14.27 33.97
N LEU A 11 8.64 -13.80 32.85
CA LEU A 11 8.00 -12.80 32.00
C LEU A 11 6.69 -13.33 31.40
N LYS A 12 6.68 -14.61 31.00
CA LYS A 12 5.48 -15.35 30.57
C LYS A 12 4.41 -15.35 31.67
N GLY A 13 4.81 -15.61 32.91
CA GLY A 13 3.91 -15.61 34.07
C GLY A 13 3.22 -14.26 34.30
N LEU A 14 3.93 -13.15 34.11
CA LEU A 14 3.33 -11.81 34.21
C LEU A 14 2.31 -11.54 33.10
N LEU A 15 2.61 -11.96 31.87
CA LEU A 15 1.74 -11.76 30.71
C LEU A 15 0.42 -12.52 30.76
N VAL A 16 0.22 -13.41 31.74
CA VAL A 16 -1.09 -14.02 32.00
C VAL A 16 -2.14 -12.96 32.35
N HIS A 17 -1.75 -11.88 33.02
CA HIS A 17 -2.66 -10.78 33.35
C HIS A 17 -2.79 -9.80 32.18
N ARG A 18 -4.05 -9.43 31.84
CA ARG A 18 -4.36 -8.47 30.77
C ARG A 18 -3.64 -7.13 30.95
N PHE A 19 -3.46 -6.67 32.19
CA PHE A 19 -2.74 -5.44 32.49
C PHE A 19 -1.31 -5.44 31.93
N PHE A 20 -0.54 -6.51 32.16
CA PHE A 20 0.84 -6.62 31.67
C PHE A 20 0.90 -6.77 30.13
N GLN A 21 -0.13 -7.33 29.51
CA GLN A 21 -0.22 -7.37 28.04
C GLN A 21 -0.38 -5.95 27.48
N VAL A 22 -1.33 -5.17 28.01
CA VAL A 22 -1.55 -3.78 27.58
C VAL A 22 -0.32 -2.93 27.85
N LEU A 23 0.31 -3.09 29.02
CA LEU A 23 1.55 -2.41 29.36
C LEU A 23 2.68 -2.71 28.35
N LEU A 24 2.83 -3.97 27.94
CA LEU A 24 3.82 -4.35 26.92
C LEU A 24 3.55 -3.62 25.59
N PHE A 25 2.30 -3.57 25.13
CA PHE A 25 1.95 -2.84 23.91
C PHE A 25 2.19 -1.33 24.03
N ILE A 26 1.93 -0.73 25.20
CA ILE A 26 2.27 0.67 25.48
C ILE A 26 3.79 0.89 25.39
N ILE A 27 4.59 -0.01 26.00
CA ILE A 27 6.06 0.07 25.94
C ILE A 27 6.55 -0.02 24.49
N LEU A 28 5.99 -0.93 23.69
CA LEU A 28 6.32 -1.04 22.26
C LEU A 28 5.92 0.21 21.47
N GLY A 29 4.78 0.81 21.80
CA GLY A 29 4.33 2.06 21.20
C GLY A 29 5.25 3.24 21.53
N VAL A 30 5.65 3.39 22.80
CA VAL A 30 6.60 4.42 23.24
C VAL A 30 7.97 4.22 22.58
N PHE A 31 8.43 2.97 22.47
CA PHE A 31 9.66 2.64 21.76
C PHE A 31 9.60 3.03 20.28
N ALA A 32 8.51 2.66 19.59
CA ALA A 32 8.30 3.03 18.18
C ALA A 32 8.21 4.55 17.98
N TYR A 33 7.52 5.25 18.88
CA TYR A 33 7.41 6.70 18.87
C TYR A 33 8.79 7.35 19.02
N GLY A 34 9.59 6.89 19.98
CA GLY A 34 10.95 7.39 20.20
C GLY A 34 11.86 7.23 18.99
N LEU A 35 11.79 6.10 18.28
CA LEU A 35 12.61 5.88 17.07
C LEU A 35 12.17 6.73 15.87
N MET A 36 10.86 6.98 15.71
CA MET A 36 10.31 7.75 14.60
C MET A 36 10.20 9.26 14.90
N PHE A 37 10.41 9.68 16.14
CA PHE A 37 10.27 11.08 16.56
C PHE A 37 11.15 12.03 15.73
N SER A 38 12.39 11.62 15.39
CA SER A 38 13.28 12.45 14.59
C SER A 38 12.82 12.62 13.15
N ASN A 39 12.12 11.63 12.59
CA ASN A 39 11.65 11.64 11.18
C ASN A 39 10.47 12.59 10.96
N VAL A 40 9.73 12.91 12.03
CA VAL A 40 8.52 13.75 11.98
C VAL A 40 8.77 15.15 12.58
N LYS A 41 9.95 15.38 13.15
CA LYS A 41 10.35 16.67 13.71
C LYS A 41 10.53 17.69 12.58
N PRO A 42 9.80 18.82 12.58
CA PRO A 42 10.01 19.88 11.59
C PRO A 42 11.44 20.42 11.65
N GLU A 43 12.08 20.53 10.49
CA GLU A 43 13.40 21.14 10.36
C GLU A 43 13.34 22.63 10.72
N ARG A 44 14.24 23.06 11.60
CA ARG A 44 14.42 24.48 11.93
C ARG A 44 15.69 24.93 11.24
N VAL A 45 15.55 25.62 10.12
CA VAL A 45 16.73 26.18 9.44
C VAL A 45 16.92 27.61 9.96
N GLN A 46 18.10 27.91 10.47
CA GLN A 46 18.48 29.29 10.81
C GLN A 46 18.81 30.01 9.52
N VAL A 47 17.78 30.56 8.88
CA VAL A 47 17.95 31.32 7.64
C VAL A 47 17.92 32.80 7.97
N GLU A 48 18.99 33.50 7.62
CA GLU A 48 19.08 34.96 7.72
C GLU A 48 19.02 35.60 6.33
N LEU A 49 18.36 36.74 6.27
CA LEU A 49 18.26 37.53 5.04
C LEU A 49 19.66 37.98 4.58
N PHE A 50 19.96 37.82 3.30
CA PHE A 50 21.24 38.18 2.65
C PHE A 50 22.45 37.33 3.07
N LYS A 51 22.26 36.15 3.66
CA LYS A 51 23.32 35.15 3.82
C LYS A 51 23.15 34.01 2.81
N PRO A 52 24.25 33.32 2.42
CA PRO A 52 24.16 32.07 1.66
C PRO A 52 23.47 31.00 2.51
N ALA A 53 22.64 30.16 1.90
CA ALA A 53 22.03 29.03 2.58
C ALA A 53 23.08 27.94 2.87
N GLU A 54 23.14 27.44 4.11
CA GLU A 54 24.08 26.39 4.52
C GLU A 54 23.70 25.00 3.98
N GLN A 55 22.45 24.82 3.57
CA GLN A 55 21.92 23.58 2.99
C GLN A 55 20.79 23.90 2.01
N THR A 56 20.52 22.97 1.09
CA THR A 56 19.38 23.07 0.17
C THR A 56 18.08 22.89 0.96
N ILE A 57 17.14 23.84 0.86
CA ILE A 57 15.86 23.79 1.59
C ILE A 57 14.72 23.52 0.60
N ARG A 58 13.91 22.51 0.90
CA ARG A 58 12.72 22.12 0.12
C ARG A 58 11.44 22.43 0.90
N SER A 59 10.37 22.83 0.22
CA SER A 59 9.09 23.10 0.88
C SER A 59 8.49 21.83 1.52
N THR A 60 8.13 21.89 2.80
CA THR A 60 7.49 20.76 3.51
C THR A 60 5.97 20.69 3.29
N LYS A 61 5.36 21.74 2.74
CA LYS A 61 3.91 21.85 2.50
C LYS A 61 3.62 22.64 1.23
N THR A 62 2.48 22.36 0.60
CA THR A 62 1.99 23.19 -0.50
C THR A 62 1.34 24.46 0.09
N VAL A 63 1.86 25.62 -0.29
CA VAL A 63 1.36 26.93 0.18
C VAL A 63 1.18 27.90 -0.97
N GLU A 64 0.18 28.77 -0.87
CA GLU A 64 -0.05 29.84 -1.83
C GLU A 64 0.94 30.99 -1.57
N ASP A 65 1.66 31.42 -2.61
CA ASP A 65 2.44 32.66 -2.57
C ASP A 65 1.48 33.83 -2.84
N THR A 66 0.83 34.27 -1.77
CA THR A 66 -0.16 35.36 -1.80
C THR A 66 0.42 36.63 -2.40
N TYR A 67 1.70 36.93 -2.17
CA TYR A 67 2.36 38.11 -2.70
C TYR A 67 2.54 38.03 -4.22
N LYS A 68 3.09 36.93 -4.74
CA LYS A 68 3.23 36.76 -6.21
C LYS A 68 1.88 36.68 -6.89
N THR A 69 0.90 36.04 -6.25
CA THR A 69 -0.47 35.94 -6.78
C THR A 69 -1.12 37.32 -6.89
N GLU A 70 -0.96 38.19 -5.91
CA GLU A 70 -1.46 39.57 -5.99
C GLU A 70 -0.68 40.43 -6.98
N GLN A 71 0.64 40.27 -7.09
CA GLN A 71 1.42 40.93 -8.13
C GLN A 71 0.95 40.55 -9.53
N GLU A 72 0.73 39.27 -9.80
CA GLU A 72 0.23 38.78 -11.09
C GLU A 72 -1.17 39.36 -11.39
N LYS A 73 -2.07 39.38 -10.39
CA LYS A 73 -3.38 40.02 -10.52
C LYS A 73 -3.27 41.50 -10.88
N GLU A 74 -2.33 42.22 -10.27
CA GLU A 74 -2.11 43.64 -10.54
C GLU A 74 -1.52 43.88 -11.95
N GLU A 75 -0.57 43.05 -12.38
CA GLU A 75 0.02 43.11 -13.72
C GLU A 75 -1.02 42.82 -14.81
N ILE A 76 -1.80 41.75 -14.65
CA ILE A 76 -2.90 41.40 -15.56
C ILE A 76 -3.93 42.53 -15.60
N SER A 77 -4.29 43.13 -14.45
CA SER A 77 -5.21 44.28 -14.43
C SER A 77 -4.70 45.49 -15.21
N LYS A 78 -3.37 45.73 -15.24
CA LYS A 78 -2.76 46.84 -15.98
C LYS A 78 -2.65 46.55 -17.48
N GLN A 79 -2.55 45.29 -17.87
CA GLN A 79 -2.47 44.86 -19.27
C GLN A 79 -3.83 44.89 -19.99
N VAL A 80 -4.95 44.88 -19.26
CA VAL A 80 -6.29 44.97 -19.87
C VAL A 80 -6.49 46.35 -20.51
N ALA A 81 -6.61 46.36 -21.84
CA ALA A 81 -6.85 47.56 -22.63
C ALA A 81 -8.19 48.22 -22.29
N ASP A 82 -8.21 49.55 -22.39
CA ASP A 82 -9.42 50.35 -22.16
C ASP A 82 -10.51 50.02 -23.20
N VAL A 83 -11.74 49.82 -22.73
CA VAL A 83 -12.89 49.49 -23.57
C VAL A 83 -13.58 50.76 -24.03
N TYR A 84 -13.77 50.89 -25.33
CA TYR A 84 -14.51 52.00 -25.93
C TYR A 84 -15.87 51.55 -26.47
N SER A 85 -16.91 52.33 -26.16
CA SER A 85 -18.29 52.07 -26.57
C SER A 85 -18.73 53.00 -27.71
N LEU A 86 -19.42 52.41 -28.70
CA LEU A 86 -20.08 53.15 -29.77
C LEU A 86 -21.41 53.73 -29.25
N LYS A 87 -21.53 55.05 -29.25
CA LYS A 87 -22.74 55.76 -28.86
C LYS A 87 -23.62 55.98 -30.09
N LYS A 88 -24.49 54.99 -30.38
CA LYS A 88 -25.39 54.99 -31.55
C LYS A 88 -26.38 56.17 -31.57
N GLU A 89 -26.67 56.75 -30.40
CA GLU A 89 -27.56 57.92 -30.26
C GLU A 89 -27.04 59.15 -31.01
N TYR A 90 -25.72 59.35 -31.10
CA TYR A 90 -25.14 60.47 -31.83
C TYR A 90 -25.39 60.36 -33.34
N ALA A 91 -25.37 59.15 -33.89
CA ALA A 91 -25.71 58.92 -35.30
C ALA A 91 -27.16 59.29 -35.56
N LYS A 92 -28.07 58.83 -34.70
CA LYS A 92 -29.51 59.11 -34.80
C LYS A 92 -29.79 60.61 -34.70
N ASN A 93 -29.25 61.29 -33.68
CA ASN A 93 -29.45 62.73 -33.49
C ASN A 93 -28.96 63.55 -34.69
N LYS A 94 -27.87 63.14 -35.34
CA LYS A 94 -27.33 63.81 -36.53
C LYS A 94 -28.16 63.54 -37.77
N VAL A 95 -28.68 62.33 -37.94
CA VAL A 95 -29.66 62.01 -38.99
C VAL A 95 -30.94 62.83 -38.82
N ASP A 96 -31.50 62.89 -37.61
CA ASP A 96 -32.71 63.64 -37.30
C ASP A 96 -32.51 65.15 -37.55
N LEU A 97 -31.33 65.68 -37.21
CA LEU A 97 -30.95 67.07 -37.49
C LEU A 97 -30.93 67.37 -39.00
N ILE A 98 -30.30 66.50 -39.79
CA ILE A 98 -30.22 66.67 -41.25
C ILE A 98 -31.61 66.58 -41.88
N SER A 99 -32.43 65.62 -41.46
CA SER A 99 -33.83 65.54 -41.91
C SER A 99 -34.56 66.83 -41.63
N SER A 100 -34.47 67.34 -40.40
CA SER A 100 -35.16 68.56 -39.97
C SER A 100 -34.74 69.79 -40.81
N ILE A 101 -33.46 69.91 -41.17
CA ILE A 101 -32.97 71.01 -42.04
C ILE A 101 -33.59 70.95 -43.43
N PHE A 102 -33.61 69.77 -44.06
CA PHE A 102 -34.21 69.58 -45.38
C PHE A 102 -35.74 69.71 -45.33
N ASP A 103 -36.40 69.18 -44.30
CA ASP A 103 -37.86 69.26 -44.13
C ASP A 103 -38.30 70.72 -43.94
N THR A 104 -37.54 71.51 -43.17
CA THR A 104 -37.78 72.96 -43.03
C THR A 104 -37.58 73.69 -44.36
N ALA A 105 -36.57 73.32 -45.16
CA ALA A 105 -36.36 73.90 -46.48
C ALA A 105 -37.51 73.56 -47.45
N ILE A 106 -38.01 72.33 -47.44
CA ILE A 106 -39.18 71.90 -48.21
C ILE A 106 -40.44 72.67 -47.78
N GLU A 107 -40.64 72.86 -46.47
CA GLU A 107 -41.76 73.65 -45.93
C GLU A 107 -41.70 75.11 -46.37
N VAL A 108 -40.54 75.75 -46.27
CA VAL A 108 -40.34 77.15 -46.72
C VAL A 108 -40.56 77.27 -48.22
N ASN A 109 -40.11 76.30 -49.02
CA ASN A 109 -40.36 76.30 -50.46
C ASN A 109 -41.85 76.14 -50.79
N LYS A 110 -42.60 75.29 -50.08
CA LYS A 110 -44.06 75.16 -50.24
C LYS A 110 -44.84 76.42 -49.83
N GLU A 111 -44.50 77.02 -48.69
CA GLU A 111 -45.14 78.25 -48.20
C GLU A 111 -44.89 79.47 -49.10
N THR A 112 -43.91 79.38 -50.00
CA THR A 112 -43.50 80.49 -50.87
C THR A 112 -43.68 80.22 -52.36
N ASP A 113 -44.26 79.07 -52.72
CA ASP A 113 -44.59 78.69 -54.10
C ASP A 113 -46.05 79.08 -54.46
N PRO A 114 -46.28 79.96 -55.45
CA PRO A 114 -47.62 80.43 -55.84
C PRO A 114 -48.57 79.35 -56.39
N ASP A 115 -48.07 78.17 -56.79
CA ASP A 115 -48.86 77.11 -57.46
C ASP A 115 -49.37 76.00 -56.51
N SER A 116 -49.14 76.12 -55.20
CA SER A 116 -49.58 75.11 -54.21
C SER A 116 -51.08 75.15 -53.86
N ASP A 117 -51.84 76.13 -54.36
CA ASP A 117 -53.24 76.40 -53.96
C ASP A 117 -54.31 75.93 -54.97
N HIS A 118 -53.98 74.98 -55.86
CA HIS A 118 -54.96 74.39 -56.79
C HIS A 118 -55.19 72.90 -56.55
N LYS A 119 -55.96 72.58 -55.49
CA LYS A 119 -56.86 71.42 -55.39
C LYS A 119 -57.82 71.50 -54.18
N ASN A 120 -58.79 72.42 -54.23
CA ASN A 120 -60.22 72.16 -53.95
C ASN A 120 -61.04 73.46 -53.88
N ASP A 121 -62.06 73.52 -54.73
CA ASP A 121 -63.18 74.45 -54.87
C ASP A 121 -63.29 75.69 -53.95
N GLY A 122 -63.10 76.85 -54.58
CA GLY A 122 -64.23 77.73 -54.89
C GLY A 122 -64.71 78.69 -53.80
N GLU A 123 -64.04 79.83 -53.64
CA GLU A 123 -64.67 81.16 -53.77
C GLU A 123 -63.60 82.25 -53.86
N LYS A 124 -63.79 83.16 -54.81
CA LYS A 124 -62.81 84.17 -55.22
C LYS A 124 -62.66 85.25 -54.17
N GLU A 125 -61.43 85.51 -53.72
CA GLU A 125 -60.98 86.88 -53.51
C GLU A 125 -59.49 87.07 -53.82
N ASN A 126 -59.23 88.15 -54.54
CA ASN A 126 -57.99 88.52 -55.22
C ASN A 126 -56.85 88.82 -54.23
N LYS A 127 -55.82 87.97 -54.15
CA LYS A 127 -54.48 88.38 -53.68
C LYS A 127 -53.41 87.87 -54.64
N LYS A 128 -52.86 88.80 -55.44
CA LYS A 128 -51.64 88.60 -56.22
C LYS A 128 -50.51 88.22 -55.26
N GLY A 129 -50.14 86.94 -55.24
CA GLY A 129 -48.92 86.46 -54.59
C GLY A 129 -47.70 87.16 -55.20
N THR A 130 -46.91 87.82 -54.35
CA THR A 130 -45.64 88.42 -54.76
C THR A 130 -44.60 87.30 -54.74
N LEU A 131 -43.92 87.05 -55.87
CA LEU A 131 -42.74 86.19 -55.92
C LEU A 131 -41.73 86.70 -54.88
N LYS A 132 -41.53 85.96 -53.79
CA LYS A 132 -40.50 86.27 -52.80
C LYS A 132 -39.14 85.95 -53.42
N THR A 133 -38.20 86.89 -53.34
CA THR A 133 -36.83 86.68 -53.82
C THR A 133 -36.10 85.64 -52.96
N ASP A 134 -35.12 84.93 -53.53
CA ASP A 134 -34.33 83.90 -52.84
C ASP A 134 -33.73 84.38 -51.51
N ALA A 135 -33.34 85.67 -51.44
CA ALA A 135 -32.84 86.30 -50.22
C ALA A 135 -33.87 86.38 -49.08
N GLN A 136 -35.16 86.54 -49.41
CA GLN A 136 -36.25 86.53 -48.43
C GLN A 136 -36.57 85.12 -47.95
N LYS A 137 -36.52 84.12 -48.84
CA LYS A 137 -36.72 82.71 -48.49
C LYS A 137 -35.60 82.18 -47.58
N VAL A 138 -34.34 82.55 -47.83
CA VAL A 138 -33.20 82.22 -46.93
C VAL A 138 -33.37 82.84 -45.54
N SER A 139 -33.91 84.06 -45.46
CA SER A 139 -34.15 84.72 -44.17
C SER A 139 -35.23 83.99 -43.35
N ILE A 140 -36.30 83.53 -44.01
CA ILE A 140 -37.37 82.73 -43.36
C ILE A 140 -36.85 81.36 -42.92
N LEU A 141 -36.02 80.71 -43.73
CA LEU A 141 -35.39 79.43 -43.37
C LEU A 141 -34.48 79.57 -42.15
N LYS A 142 -33.69 80.65 -42.07
CA LYS A 142 -32.85 80.94 -40.90
C LYS A 142 -33.66 81.26 -39.65
N GLU A 143 -34.85 81.88 -39.77
CA GLU A 143 -35.74 82.16 -38.64
C GLU A 143 -36.39 80.89 -38.08
N LYS A 144 -36.72 79.91 -38.95
CA LYS A 144 -37.27 78.61 -38.54
C LYS A 144 -36.22 77.65 -37.95
N LEU A 145 -34.92 77.90 -38.19
CA LEU A 145 -33.81 77.11 -37.65
C LEU A 145 -33.20 77.79 -36.41
N THR A 146 -32.68 76.99 -35.48
CA THR A 146 -32.01 77.52 -34.29
C THR A 146 -30.69 78.23 -34.62
N ASP A 147 -30.31 79.24 -33.82
CA ASP A 147 -29.05 80.00 -33.97
C ASP A 147 -27.80 79.11 -34.02
N GLU A 148 -27.80 77.97 -33.34
CA GLU A 148 -26.68 77.02 -33.34
C GLU A 148 -26.52 76.28 -34.67
N VAL A 149 -27.64 75.95 -35.33
CA VAL A 149 -27.65 75.36 -36.68
C VAL A 149 -27.22 76.42 -37.71
N ASN A 150 -27.72 77.65 -37.57
CA ASN A 150 -27.38 78.77 -38.46
C ASN A 150 -25.88 79.12 -38.46
N LYS A 151 -25.18 78.92 -37.34
CA LYS A 151 -23.72 79.16 -37.24
C LYS A 151 -22.86 78.07 -37.90
N ASN A 152 -23.37 76.85 -37.99
CA ASN A 152 -22.61 75.67 -38.43
C ASN A 152 -22.79 75.34 -39.92
N ILE A 153 -23.58 76.15 -40.64
CA ILE A 153 -23.91 75.97 -42.06
C ILE A 153 -23.50 77.23 -42.83
N GLU A 154 -22.82 77.05 -43.96
CA GLU A 154 -22.41 78.16 -44.81
C GLU A 154 -23.60 78.82 -45.53
N GLU A 155 -23.52 80.12 -45.81
CA GLU A 155 -24.59 80.88 -46.46
C GLU A 155 -24.94 80.35 -47.87
N SER A 156 -23.95 79.77 -48.55
CA SER A 156 -24.08 79.09 -49.85
C SER A 156 -25.01 77.86 -49.80
N VAL A 157 -25.07 77.17 -48.66
CA VAL A 157 -25.90 75.97 -48.46
C VAL A 157 -27.37 76.37 -48.33
N PHE A 158 -27.67 77.44 -47.58
CA PHE A 158 -29.04 77.94 -47.44
C PHE A 158 -29.62 78.41 -48.77
N LEU A 159 -28.79 79.04 -49.61
CA LEU A 159 -29.19 79.51 -50.94
C LEU A 159 -29.51 78.33 -51.87
N ALA A 160 -28.69 77.28 -51.84
CA ALA A 160 -28.94 76.05 -52.61
C ALA A 160 -30.19 75.28 -52.15
N LEU A 161 -30.46 75.23 -50.84
CA LEU A 161 -31.67 74.60 -50.28
C LEU A 161 -32.97 75.29 -50.72
N VAL A 162 -32.93 76.60 -50.88
CA VAL A 162 -34.09 77.41 -51.25
C VAL A 162 -34.34 77.45 -52.77
N GLN A 163 -33.29 77.28 -53.58
CA GLN A 163 -33.37 77.35 -55.04
C GLN A 163 -33.73 76.02 -55.72
N ALA A 164 -33.53 74.88 -55.04
CA ALA A 164 -33.82 73.56 -55.58
C ALA A 164 -35.32 73.24 -55.61
N ASP A 165 -35.73 72.40 -56.56
CA ASP A 165 -37.09 71.88 -56.62
C ASP A 165 -37.38 70.83 -55.53
N GLU A 166 -38.66 70.54 -55.30
CA GLU A 166 -39.08 69.65 -54.20
C GLU A 166 -38.57 68.21 -54.37
N ASP A 167 -38.45 67.72 -55.61
CA ASP A 167 -37.99 66.35 -55.89
C ASP A 167 -36.47 66.25 -55.70
N GLU A 168 -35.73 67.27 -56.11
CA GLU A 168 -34.28 67.42 -55.88
C GLU A 168 -33.97 67.50 -54.38
N LEU A 169 -34.77 68.23 -53.59
CA LEU A 169 -34.62 68.31 -52.13
C LEU A 169 -34.89 66.97 -51.43
N LYS A 170 -35.90 66.21 -51.86
CA LYS A 170 -36.19 64.87 -51.30
C LYS A 170 -35.06 63.88 -51.60
N ILE A 171 -34.57 63.86 -52.85
CA ILE A 171 -33.45 63.00 -53.25
C ILE A 171 -32.18 63.39 -52.47
N ALA A 172 -31.92 64.69 -52.32
CA ALA A 172 -30.79 65.20 -51.54
C ALA A 172 -30.89 64.83 -50.06
N ARG A 173 -32.06 64.99 -49.44
CA ARG A 173 -32.33 64.61 -48.05
C ARG A 173 -32.07 63.13 -47.80
N ASP A 174 -32.73 62.27 -48.56
CA ASP A 174 -32.70 60.82 -48.33
C ASP A 174 -31.28 60.26 -48.55
N SER A 175 -30.57 60.78 -49.56
CA SER A 175 -29.18 60.40 -49.82
C SER A 175 -28.22 60.91 -48.75
N THR A 176 -28.38 62.16 -48.29
CA THR A 176 -27.54 62.75 -47.23
C THR A 176 -27.75 62.02 -45.91
N ILE A 177 -29.00 61.73 -45.54
CA ILE A 177 -29.34 60.93 -44.35
C ILE A 177 -28.73 59.54 -44.45
N THR A 178 -28.86 58.87 -45.59
CA THR A 178 -28.33 57.52 -45.79
C THR A 178 -26.81 57.51 -45.66
N ALA A 179 -26.11 58.44 -46.30
CA ALA A 179 -24.65 58.54 -46.22
C ALA A 179 -24.18 58.86 -44.80
N VAL A 180 -24.82 59.83 -44.13
CA VAL A 180 -24.50 60.18 -42.73
C VAL A 180 -24.75 58.99 -41.81
N ASN A 181 -25.87 58.27 -41.96
CA ASN A 181 -26.19 57.10 -41.15
C ASN A 181 -25.19 55.95 -41.39
N ASN A 182 -24.81 55.68 -42.63
CA ASN A 182 -23.85 54.64 -42.98
C ASN A 182 -22.48 54.91 -42.34
N VAL A 183 -21.98 56.14 -42.48
CA VAL A 183 -20.68 56.52 -41.92
C VAL A 183 -20.73 56.57 -40.39
N MET A 184 -21.76 57.20 -39.79
CA MET A 184 -21.91 57.32 -38.34
C MET A 184 -22.31 56.02 -37.64
N SER A 185 -22.72 54.98 -38.36
CA SER A 185 -22.93 53.64 -37.80
C SER A 185 -21.61 52.90 -37.53
N SER A 186 -20.51 53.35 -38.15
CA SER A 186 -19.17 52.83 -37.91
C SER A 186 -18.49 53.49 -36.70
N ARG A 187 -17.44 52.88 -36.17
CA ARG A 187 -16.66 53.43 -35.04
C ARG A 187 -15.78 54.59 -35.51
N ILE A 188 -16.09 55.80 -35.05
CA ILE A 188 -15.35 57.03 -35.36
C ILE A 188 -14.72 57.55 -34.07
N ALA A 189 -13.42 57.33 -33.91
CA ALA A 189 -12.61 57.93 -32.85
C ALA A 189 -12.26 59.38 -33.19
N ALA A 190 -11.82 60.16 -32.20
CA ALA A 190 -11.42 61.57 -32.39
C ALA A 190 -10.38 61.76 -33.52
N SER A 191 -9.43 60.84 -33.65
CA SER A 191 -8.40 60.83 -34.70
C SER A 191 -8.93 60.58 -36.10
N ASP A 192 -10.08 59.92 -36.22
CA ASP A 192 -10.63 59.42 -37.48
C ASP A 192 -11.77 60.26 -38.03
N VAL A 193 -12.18 61.32 -37.32
CA VAL A 193 -13.30 62.19 -37.72
C VAL A 193 -13.06 62.78 -39.12
N GLU A 194 -11.84 63.22 -39.43
CA GLU A 194 -11.56 63.83 -40.74
C GLU A 194 -11.56 62.81 -41.88
N ASN A 195 -11.15 61.57 -41.60
CA ASN A 195 -11.25 60.47 -42.57
C ASN A 195 -12.72 60.07 -42.79
N ALA A 196 -13.53 60.03 -41.73
CA ALA A 196 -14.96 59.79 -41.83
C ALA A 196 -15.69 60.89 -42.62
N LYS A 197 -15.28 62.16 -42.45
CA LYS A 197 -15.78 63.30 -43.25
C LYS A 197 -15.43 63.18 -44.74
N LYS A 198 -14.28 62.61 -45.09
CA LYS A 198 -13.96 62.34 -46.51
C LYS A 198 -14.83 61.22 -47.06
N LYS A 199 -15.00 60.14 -46.29
CA LYS A 199 -15.81 58.98 -46.68
C LYS A 199 -17.28 59.34 -46.94
N VAL A 200 -17.88 60.21 -46.13
CA VAL A 200 -19.29 60.63 -46.36
C VAL A 200 -19.45 61.41 -47.67
N VAL A 201 -18.44 62.19 -48.08
CA VAL A 201 -18.44 62.93 -49.35
C VAL A 201 -18.29 61.99 -50.54
N GLU A 202 -17.48 60.94 -50.39
CA GLU A 202 -17.34 59.89 -51.40
C GLU A 202 -18.66 59.12 -51.62
N GLU A 203 -19.39 58.79 -50.54
CA GLU A 203 -20.70 58.14 -50.64
C GLU A 203 -21.73 59.00 -51.40
N LEU A 204 -21.66 60.32 -51.24
CA LEU A 204 -22.51 61.29 -51.96
C LEU A 204 -22.00 61.61 -53.39
N GLY A 205 -20.83 61.09 -53.77
CA GLY A 205 -20.18 61.37 -55.04
C GLY A 205 -20.97 60.93 -56.28
N TYR A 206 -21.84 59.93 -56.14
CA TYR A 206 -22.59 59.31 -57.24
C TYR A 206 -24.00 59.89 -57.44
N MET A 207 -24.39 60.91 -56.68
CA MET A 207 -25.73 61.52 -56.79
C MET A 207 -25.91 62.32 -58.09
N SER A 208 -27.08 62.16 -58.73
CA SER A 208 -27.53 62.90 -59.91
C SER A 208 -28.38 64.12 -59.52
N ILE A 209 -27.75 65.13 -58.94
CA ILE A 209 -28.35 66.41 -58.53
C ILE A 209 -27.52 67.59 -59.05
N SER A 210 -28.05 68.81 -58.98
CA SER A 210 -27.35 70.03 -59.38
C SER A 210 -26.03 70.21 -58.64
N SER A 211 -25.08 70.90 -59.28
CA SER A 211 -23.74 71.14 -58.72
C SER A 211 -23.79 71.86 -57.37
N ASP A 212 -24.77 72.76 -57.20
CA ASP A 212 -24.91 73.56 -55.99
C ASP A 212 -25.61 72.78 -54.87
N MET A 213 -26.65 71.98 -55.18
CA MET A 213 -27.25 71.06 -54.21
C MET A 213 -26.27 69.97 -53.76
N LYS A 214 -25.36 69.53 -54.65
CA LYS A 214 -24.32 68.56 -54.31
C LYS A 214 -23.31 69.14 -53.32
N LYS A 215 -22.89 70.39 -53.52
CA LYS A 215 -22.03 71.10 -52.56
C LYS A 215 -22.74 71.31 -51.23
N ALA A 216 -24.02 71.66 -51.25
CA ALA A 216 -24.85 71.82 -50.05
C ALA A 216 -24.97 70.52 -49.25
N SER A 217 -25.31 69.41 -49.92
CA SER A 217 -25.42 68.08 -49.33
C SER A 217 -24.08 67.60 -48.74
N ASN A 218 -22.97 67.82 -49.45
CA ASN A 218 -21.63 67.51 -48.94
C ASN A 218 -21.25 68.32 -47.71
N SER A 219 -21.58 69.62 -47.68
CA SER A 219 -21.30 70.49 -46.54
C SER A 219 -22.10 70.05 -45.31
N LEU A 220 -23.41 69.81 -45.48
CA LEU A 220 -24.29 69.31 -44.43
C LEU A 220 -23.84 67.94 -43.89
N ALA A 221 -23.49 67.01 -44.79
CA ALA A 221 -22.97 65.70 -44.42
C ALA A 221 -21.67 65.80 -43.61
N ARG A 222 -20.71 66.64 -44.05
CA ARG A 222 -19.43 66.83 -43.32
C ARG A 222 -19.64 67.43 -41.94
N THR A 223 -20.58 68.35 -41.78
CA THR A 223 -20.92 68.94 -40.47
C THR A 223 -21.63 67.95 -39.54
N ALA A 224 -22.34 66.97 -40.12
CA ALA A 224 -23.01 65.92 -39.35
C ALA A 224 -22.05 64.88 -38.75
N ILE A 225 -20.90 64.62 -39.37
CA ILE A 225 -19.92 63.64 -38.90
C ILE A 225 -19.16 64.13 -37.66
N ILE A 226 -19.33 63.41 -36.55
CA ILE A 226 -18.69 63.68 -35.26
C ILE A 226 -18.13 62.38 -34.65
N GLN A 227 -17.28 62.51 -33.63
CA GLN A 227 -16.83 61.36 -32.84
C GLN A 227 -18.04 60.68 -32.17
N ASN A 228 -18.10 59.35 -32.26
CA ASN A 228 -19.18 58.53 -31.68
C ASN A 228 -18.65 57.39 -30.79
N VAL A 229 -17.33 57.33 -30.57
CA VAL A 229 -16.67 56.35 -29.70
C VAL A 229 -16.12 57.04 -28.46
N PHE A 230 -16.54 56.56 -27.29
CA PHE A 230 -16.13 57.11 -25.99
C PHE A 230 -15.71 55.99 -25.03
N PHE A 231 -14.80 56.33 -24.11
CA PHE A 231 -14.34 55.43 -23.06
C PHE A 231 -15.51 54.93 -22.20
N ASP A 232 -15.59 53.62 -22.01
CA ASP A 232 -16.62 52.93 -21.22
C ASP A 232 -15.96 52.38 -19.95
N LYS A 233 -16.04 53.18 -18.87
CA LYS A 233 -15.42 52.86 -17.58
C LYS A 233 -15.94 51.54 -17.03
N ASP A 234 -17.26 51.34 -17.06
CA ASP A 234 -17.90 50.18 -16.45
C ASP A 234 -17.51 48.88 -17.17
N LYS A 235 -17.48 48.88 -18.51
CA LYS A 235 -17.02 47.70 -19.26
C LYS A 235 -15.52 47.44 -19.10
N THR A 236 -14.72 48.50 -18.96
CA THR A 236 -13.28 48.36 -18.71
C THR A 236 -13.04 47.75 -17.34
N GLU A 237 -13.74 48.20 -16.30
CA GLU A 237 -13.67 47.62 -14.95
C GLU A 237 -14.21 46.19 -14.92
N GLU A 238 -15.28 45.89 -15.65
CA GLU A 238 -15.81 44.52 -15.76
C GLU A 238 -14.80 43.56 -16.43
N GLN A 239 -14.13 43.99 -17.51
CA GLN A 239 -13.08 43.21 -18.15
C GLN A 239 -11.87 43.03 -17.25
N ARG A 240 -11.44 44.06 -16.53
CA ARG A 240 -10.36 43.96 -15.53
C ARG A 240 -10.71 42.95 -14.44
N ARG A 241 -11.94 43.00 -13.90
CA ARG A 241 -12.40 42.03 -12.90
C ARG A 241 -12.37 40.59 -13.41
N LYS A 242 -12.91 40.34 -14.61
CA LYS A 242 -12.89 39.00 -15.23
C LYS A 242 -11.47 38.49 -15.44
N ALA A 243 -10.54 39.36 -15.84
CA ALA A 243 -9.14 39.01 -16.00
C ALA A 243 -8.48 38.64 -14.66
N ILE A 244 -8.71 39.43 -13.59
CA ILE A 244 -8.23 39.13 -12.24
C ILE A 244 -8.79 37.81 -11.70
N GLU A 245 -10.08 37.56 -11.89
CA GLU A 245 -10.75 36.32 -11.45
C GLU A 245 -10.22 35.07 -12.19
N SER A 246 -9.66 35.25 -13.39
CA SER A 246 -9.08 34.15 -14.17
C SER A 246 -7.63 33.82 -13.80
N VAL A 247 -6.98 34.61 -12.93
CA VAL A 247 -5.61 34.35 -12.48
C VAL A 247 -5.60 33.18 -11.50
N GLU A 248 -4.96 32.08 -11.88
CA GLU A 248 -4.76 30.95 -10.98
C GLU A 248 -3.76 31.31 -9.86
N PRO A 249 -4.02 30.92 -8.60
CA PRO A 249 -3.10 31.19 -7.50
C PRO A 249 -1.73 30.55 -7.74
N ILE A 250 -0.66 31.33 -7.58
CA ILE A 250 0.71 30.84 -7.69
C ILE A 250 1.04 30.08 -6.39
N ARG A 251 1.30 28.79 -6.50
CA ARG A 251 1.56 27.90 -5.35
C ARG A 251 3.02 27.43 -5.34
N ILE A 252 3.60 27.38 -4.15
CA ILE A 252 4.85 26.68 -3.85
C ILE A 252 4.45 25.24 -3.50
N LEU A 253 4.90 24.27 -4.28
CA LEU A 253 4.52 22.86 -4.12
C LEU A 253 5.36 22.18 -3.03
N GLN A 254 4.77 21.23 -2.31
CA GLN A 254 5.51 20.34 -1.41
C GLN A 254 6.62 19.60 -2.17
N GLY A 255 7.84 19.60 -1.62
CA GLY A 255 9.05 19.01 -2.21
C GLY A 255 9.83 19.93 -3.17
N GLN A 256 9.25 21.08 -3.56
CA GLN A 256 9.93 22.08 -4.40
C GLN A 256 11.15 22.68 -3.69
N ILE A 257 12.27 22.82 -4.39
CA ILE A 257 13.46 23.50 -3.88
C ILE A 257 13.15 25.00 -3.77
N ILE A 258 13.29 25.56 -2.57
CA ILE A 258 13.13 26.99 -2.30
C ILE A 258 14.48 27.71 -2.46
N VAL A 259 15.56 27.11 -1.96
CA VAL A 259 16.93 27.63 -2.07
C VAL A 259 17.92 26.48 -2.13
N GLU A 260 18.92 26.58 -3.00
CA GLU A 260 20.04 25.63 -3.10
C GLU A 260 21.16 25.96 -2.10
N GLU A 261 21.96 24.96 -1.75
CA GLU A 261 23.15 25.16 -0.92
C GLU A 261 24.07 26.23 -1.53
N ASN A 262 24.57 27.14 -0.70
CA ASN A 262 25.38 28.30 -1.07
C ASN A 262 24.69 29.36 -1.95
N GLN A 263 23.39 29.22 -2.24
CA GLN A 263 22.62 30.27 -2.91
C GLN A 263 22.29 31.39 -1.91
N LEU A 264 22.37 32.64 -2.37
CA LEU A 264 22.04 33.82 -1.55
C LEU A 264 20.54 33.84 -1.23
N VAL A 265 20.20 33.94 0.06
CA VAL A 265 18.82 34.13 0.51
C VAL A 265 18.42 35.59 0.30
N ASP A 266 17.78 35.86 -0.83
CA ASP A 266 17.16 37.16 -1.10
C ASP A 266 15.80 37.31 -0.41
N ARG A 267 15.12 38.44 -0.64
CA ARG A 267 13.81 38.73 -0.03
C ARG A 267 12.70 37.79 -0.51
N ASP A 268 12.76 37.32 -1.76
CA ASP A 268 11.73 36.42 -2.28
C ASP A 268 11.91 35.03 -1.68
N VAL A 269 13.14 34.51 -1.67
CA VAL A 269 13.49 33.24 -1.00
C VAL A 269 13.12 33.29 0.48
N TYR A 270 13.44 34.38 1.18
CA TYR A 270 13.09 34.55 2.59
C TYR A 270 11.57 34.50 2.83
N ARG A 271 10.78 35.19 1.98
CA ARG A 271 9.30 35.13 2.04
C ARG A 271 8.80 33.70 1.78
N GLN A 272 9.34 33.01 0.78
CA GLN A 272 8.95 31.63 0.48
C GLN A 272 9.23 30.71 1.67
N LEU A 273 10.36 30.88 2.34
CA LEU A 273 10.70 30.16 3.57
C LEU A 273 9.75 30.50 4.73
N GLU A 274 9.28 31.75 4.82
CA GLU A 274 8.28 32.19 5.81
C GLU A 274 6.93 31.48 5.58
N LEU A 275 6.43 31.54 4.35
CA LEU A 275 5.19 30.89 3.94
C LEU A 275 5.25 29.38 4.13
N ALA A 276 6.38 28.76 3.79
CA ALA A 276 6.66 27.35 4.01
C ALA A 276 6.83 26.98 5.51
N GLY A 277 6.92 27.98 6.39
CA GLY A 277 6.93 27.79 7.85
C GLY A 277 8.31 27.49 8.44
N PHE A 278 9.39 27.76 7.71
CA PHE A 278 10.76 27.59 8.21
C PHE A 278 11.21 28.71 9.15
N LEU A 279 10.60 29.91 9.03
CA LEU A 279 10.94 31.09 9.84
C LEU A 279 10.05 31.27 11.07
N ASN A 280 8.85 30.69 11.09
CA ASN A 280 7.93 30.82 12.21
C ASN A 280 8.39 30.02 13.43
N THR A 281 8.51 30.71 14.57
CA THR A 281 9.03 30.14 15.82
C THR A 281 8.04 29.19 16.52
N GLU A 282 6.76 29.24 16.15
CA GLU A 282 5.73 28.34 16.69
C GLU A 282 5.80 26.97 15.99
N SER A 283 6.46 26.02 16.63
CA SER A 283 6.48 24.63 16.18
C SER A 283 5.06 24.07 16.15
N THR A 284 4.56 23.76 14.96
CA THR A 284 3.27 23.10 14.79
C THR A 284 3.28 21.74 15.48
N ILE A 285 2.37 21.50 16.43
CA ILE A 285 2.31 20.24 17.21
C ILE A 285 1.70 19.07 16.41
N TYR A 286 1.03 19.35 15.29
CA TYR A 286 0.27 18.36 14.52
C TYR A 286 1.07 17.14 14.02
N PRO A 287 2.32 17.24 13.54
CA PRO A 287 3.10 16.08 13.13
C PRO A 287 3.31 15.08 14.29
N TYR A 288 3.55 15.58 15.51
CA TYR A 288 3.71 14.75 16.70
C TYR A 288 2.41 14.03 17.11
N ILE A 289 1.27 14.72 16.98
CA ILE A 289 -0.06 14.15 17.22
C ILE A 289 -0.39 13.10 16.16
N GLY A 290 -0.07 13.38 14.89
CA GLY A 290 -0.24 12.43 13.78
C GLY A 290 0.54 11.14 14.00
N LEU A 291 1.82 11.24 14.40
CA LEU A 291 2.64 10.08 14.73
C LEU A 291 2.07 9.29 15.93
N LEU A 292 1.62 9.98 16.97
CA LEU A 292 1.00 9.34 18.14
C LEU A 292 -0.27 8.59 17.76
N LEU A 293 -1.15 9.21 16.96
CA LEU A 293 -2.41 8.62 16.51
C LEU A 293 -2.16 7.41 15.60
N PHE A 294 -1.17 7.51 14.70
CA PHE A 294 -0.75 6.41 13.84
C PHE A 294 -0.30 5.18 14.65
N ILE A 295 0.60 5.37 15.62
CA ILE A 295 1.08 4.32 16.53
C ILE A 295 -0.05 3.75 17.38
N MET A 296 -0.94 4.61 17.91
CA MET A 296 -2.06 4.17 18.72
C MET A 296 -3.00 3.26 17.92
N LEU A 297 -3.31 3.65 16.67
CA LEU A 297 -4.22 2.92 15.80
C LEU A 297 -3.64 1.57 15.37
N THR A 298 -2.37 1.52 14.96
CA THR A 298 -1.72 0.26 14.60
C THR A 298 -1.66 -0.68 15.81
N PHE A 299 -1.14 -0.23 16.97
CA PHE A 299 -1.04 -1.10 18.15
C PHE A 299 -2.40 -1.52 18.73
N ALA A 300 -3.44 -0.70 18.62
CA ALA A 300 -4.80 -1.10 18.97
C ALA A 300 -5.30 -2.25 18.06
N ALA A 301 -5.07 -2.15 16.74
CA ALA A 301 -5.39 -3.21 15.80
C ALA A 301 -4.60 -4.51 16.11
N PHE A 302 -3.32 -4.40 16.45
CA PHE A 302 -2.49 -5.55 16.84
C PHE A 302 -2.92 -6.17 18.16
N TYR A 303 -3.27 -5.37 19.17
CA TYR A 303 -3.79 -5.86 20.43
C TYR A 303 -5.10 -6.65 20.22
N TYR A 304 -6.00 -6.13 19.38
CA TYR A 304 -7.24 -6.81 19.02
C TYR A 304 -6.96 -8.13 18.29
N PHE A 305 -6.10 -8.09 17.26
CA PHE A 305 -5.69 -9.27 16.51
C PHE A 305 -5.09 -10.36 17.42
N PHE A 306 -4.19 -9.99 18.32
CA PHE A 306 -3.56 -10.92 19.26
C PHE A 306 -4.56 -11.50 20.27
N THR A 307 -5.56 -10.71 20.65
CA THR A 307 -6.60 -11.13 21.60
C THR A 307 -7.54 -12.15 20.98
N PHE A 308 -7.96 -11.94 19.72
CA PHE A 308 -9.03 -12.69 19.07
C PHE A 308 -8.56 -13.82 18.14
N SER A 309 -7.35 -13.72 17.56
CA SER A 309 -6.88 -14.65 16.51
C SER A 309 -6.06 -15.85 17.04
N ILE A 310 -5.58 -15.80 18.29
CA ILE A 310 -4.70 -16.82 18.87
C ILE A 310 -5.49 -17.75 19.80
N SER A 311 -5.83 -18.93 19.27
CA SER A 311 -6.78 -19.88 19.86
C SER A 311 -6.19 -20.84 20.93
N LYS A 312 -4.87 -21.07 20.99
CA LYS A 312 -4.26 -22.00 21.97
C LYS A 312 -3.59 -21.24 23.13
N LYS A 313 -4.14 -21.40 24.34
CA LYS A 313 -3.83 -20.62 25.56
C LYS A 313 -2.36 -20.75 26.01
N ASP A 314 -1.76 -21.94 25.87
CA ASP A 314 -0.43 -22.23 26.43
C ASP A 314 0.76 -21.65 25.65
N ASN A 315 0.56 -21.34 24.36
CA ASN A 315 1.61 -20.80 23.49
C ASN A 315 1.42 -19.31 23.16
N LYS A 316 0.28 -18.72 23.54
CA LYS A 316 -0.06 -17.31 23.28
C LYS A 316 0.97 -16.34 23.84
N TYR A 317 1.45 -16.54 25.06
CA TYR A 317 2.39 -15.60 25.69
C TYR A 317 3.80 -15.68 25.10
N ASN A 318 4.25 -16.87 24.70
CA ASN A 318 5.52 -17.03 24.00
C ASN A 318 5.48 -16.36 22.62
N GLN A 319 4.35 -16.53 21.90
CA GLN A 319 4.11 -15.84 20.64
C GLN A 319 4.20 -14.31 20.80
N LEU A 320 3.63 -13.75 21.86
CA LEU A 320 3.66 -12.31 22.11
C LEU A 320 5.07 -11.80 22.35
N LEU A 321 5.85 -12.51 23.17
CA LEU A 321 7.21 -12.14 23.52
C LEU A 321 8.15 -12.24 22.31
N ILE A 322 8.06 -13.33 21.55
CA ILE A 322 8.85 -13.51 20.31
C ILE A 322 8.49 -12.40 19.32
N PHE A 323 7.20 -12.15 19.10
CA PHE A 323 6.75 -11.05 18.24
C PHE A 323 7.32 -9.70 18.70
N SER A 324 7.22 -9.38 19.98
CA SER A 324 7.71 -8.12 20.55
C SER A 324 9.22 -7.94 20.38
N LEU A 325 10.01 -9.00 20.63
CA LEU A 325 11.46 -8.97 20.48
C LEU A 325 11.90 -8.82 19.02
N VAL A 326 11.27 -9.59 18.11
CA VAL A 326 11.57 -9.47 16.68
C VAL A 326 11.18 -8.07 16.18
N PHE A 327 10.04 -7.53 16.62
CA PHE A 327 9.62 -6.17 16.27
C PHE A 327 10.65 -5.12 16.74
N ILE A 328 11.07 -5.17 18.00
CA ILE A 328 12.10 -4.27 18.55
C ILE A 328 13.40 -4.38 17.73
N LEU A 329 13.85 -5.60 17.45
CA LEU A 329 15.05 -5.86 16.69
C LEU A 329 14.95 -5.29 15.26
N SER A 330 13.83 -5.54 14.58
CA SER A 330 13.60 -5.03 13.22
C SER A 330 13.53 -3.51 13.17
N MET A 331 12.83 -2.87 14.12
CA MET A 331 12.78 -1.41 14.23
C MET A 331 14.15 -0.80 14.52
N ALA A 332 14.92 -1.42 15.41
CA ALA A 332 16.28 -0.98 15.69
C ALA A 332 17.17 -1.07 14.44
N THR A 333 17.15 -2.22 13.75
CA THR A 333 17.90 -2.40 12.49
C THR A 333 17.46 -1.40 11.43
N MET A 334 16.15 -1.18 11.28
CA MET A 334 15.60 -0.22 10.32
C MET A 334 16.08 1.20 10.62
N LYS A 335 16.00 1.64 11.88
CA LYS A 335 16.46 2.97 12.28
C LYS A 335 17.98 3.13 12.17
N THR A 336 18.76 2.09 12.49
CA THR A 336 20.21 2.12 12.30
C THR A 336 20.57 2.28 10.83
N ILE A 337 19.88 1.60 9.91
CA ILE A 337 20.12 1.73 8.46
C ILE A 337 19.71 3.11 7.96
N SER A 338 18.57 3.65 8.40
CA SER A 338 18.15 5.03 8.09
C SER A 338 19.23 6.05 8.51
N ILE A 339 19.71 5.99 9.75
CA ILE A 339 20.78 6.90 10.22
C ILE A 339 22.07 6.76 9.38
N LEU A 340 22.44 5.53 9.01
CA LEU A 340 23.62 5.29 8.17
C LEU A 340 23.45 5.77 6.72
N ALA A 341 22.23 5.74 6.19
CA ALA A 341 21.89 6.26 4.86
C ALA A 341 22.07 7.78 4.83
N ASP A 342 21.49 8.48 5.82
CA ASP A 342 21.59 9.94 5.99
C ASP A 342 23.06 10.39 6.12
N MET A 343 23.88 9.68 6.92
CA MET A 343 25.28 10.06 7.13
C MET A 343 26.17 9.97 5.89
N LYS A 344 25.80 9.16 4.90
CA LYS A 344 26.63 8.89 3.72
C LYS A 344 26.07 9.46 2.42
N ASN A 345 24.93 10.18 2.47
CA ASN A 345 24.17 10.64 1.29
C ASN A 345 24.05 9.53 0.23
N SER A 346 23.70 8.33 0.69
CA SER A 346 23.66 7.14 -0.15
C SER A 346 22.36 6.38 0.08
N ASN A 347 21.78 5.83 -0.99
CA ASN A 347 20.49 5.14 -0.99
C ASN A 347 20.53 3.75 -0.31
N LEU A 348 21.16 3.66 0.87
CA LEU A 348 21.39 2.42 1.63
C LEU A 348 20.10 1.80 2.16
N GLU A 349 18.98 2.49 2.04
CA GLU A 349 17.66 2.08 2.52
C GLU A 349 17.25 0.70 1.97
N TYR A 350 17.51 0.45 0.68
CA TYR A 350 17.18 -0.82 0.01
C TYR A 350 18.03 -2.02 0.48
N ILE A 351 19.09 -1.81 1.28
CA ILE A 351 19.84 -2.90 1.90
C ILE A 351 19.13 -3.50 3.10
N PHE A 352 18.11 -2.81 3.64
CA PHE A 352 17.37 -3.26 4.82
C PHE A 352 16.88 -4.70 4.61
N PRO A 353 17.17 -5.63 5.54
CA PRO A 353 16.83 -7.05 5.39
C PRO A 353 15.32 -7.29 5.60
N VAL A 354 14.54 -6.94 4.57
CA VAL A 354 13.06 -6.89 4.58
C VAL A 354 12.39 -8.18 5.05
N ALA A 355 13.01 -9.32 4.80
CA ALA A 355 12.42 -10.61 5.10
C ALA A 355 12.91 -11.24 6.42
N MET A 356 13.87 -10.63 7.12
CA MET A 356 14.39 -11.21 8.37
C MET A 356 13.28 -11.44 9.39
N SER A 357 12.43 -10.43 9.62
CA SER A 357 11.31 -10.50 10.56
C SER A 357 10.26 -11.51 10.10
N ALA A 358 9.93 -11.49 8.82
CA ALA A 358 9.00 -12.41 8.18
C ALA A 358 9.41 -13.87 8.38
N MET A 359 10.67 -14.19 8.07
CA MET A 359 11.22 -15.54 8.19
C MET A 359 11.29 -15.98 9.65
N LEU A 360 11.77 -15.13 10.56
CA LEU A 360 11.84 -15.46 12.00
C LEU A 360 10.45 -15.75 12.58
N ILE A 361 9.48 -14.87 12.36
CA ILE A 361 8.11 -15.04 12.90
C ILE A 361 7.43 -16.25 12.27
N LYS A 362 7.64 -16.49 10.98
CA LYS A 362 7.08 -17.68 10.33
C LYS A 362 7.64 -18.97 10.91
N ILE A 363 8.98 -19.07 11.06
CA ILE A 363 9.64 -20.29 11.53
C ILE A 363 9.31 -20.55 13.01
N LEU A 364 9.26 -19.50 13.84
CA LEU A 364 9.07 -19.64 15.28
C LEU A 364 7.59 -19.69 15.69
N LEU A 365 6.71 -19.01 14.94
CA LEU A 365 5.31 -18.82 15.29
C LEU A 365 4.38 -19.37 14.21
N ASN A 366 3.85 -18.52 13.34
CA ASN A 366 2.90 -18.89 12.29
C ASN A 366 2.80 -17.82 11.19
N ASP A 367 2.20 -18.21 10.06
CA ASP A 367 2.02 -17.35 8.88
C ASP A 367 1.21 -16.09 9.18
N LYS A 368 0.14 -16.20 9.98
CA LYS A 368 -0.75 -15.06 10.30
C LYS A 368 0.00 -13.95 11.04
N LEU A 369 0.83 -14.30 12.02
CA LEU A 369 1.66 -13.35 12.76
C LEU A 369 2.79 -12.77 11.90
N ALA A 370 3.33 -13.56 10.97
CA ALA A 370 4.39 -13.10 10.07
C ALA A 370 3.85 -12.02 9.11
N VAL A 371 2.67 -12.24 8.51
CA VAL A 371 1.99 -11.24 7.68
C VAL A 371 1.72 -9.96 8.47
N ALA A 372 1.18 -10.11 9.69
CA ALA A 372 0.87 -8.98 10.55
C ALA A 372 2.14 -8.16 10.88
N MET A 373 3.27 -8.83 11.20
CA MET A 373 4.56 -8.17 11.44
C MET A 373 5.02 -7.35 10.23
N ILE A 374 4.93 -7.89 9.02
CA ILE A 374 5.38 -7.21 7.80
C ILE A 374 4.51 -5.99 7.51
N LEU A 375 3.20 -6.10 7.66
CA LEU A 375 2.31 -4.95 7.45
C LEU A 375 2.64 -3.81 8.42
N LEU A 376 2.93 -4.13 9.68
CA LEU A 376 3.39 -3.15 10.67
C LEU A 376 4.71 -2.51 10.26
N LEU A 377 5.72 -3.33 9.96
CA LEU A 377 7.05 -2.84 9.58
C LEU A 377 7.03 -2.06 8.26
N GLY A 378 6.21 -2.45 7.29
CA GLY A 378 6.02 -1.71 6.04
C GLY A 378 5.39 -0.35 6.29
N SER A 379 4.37 -0.29 7.14
CA SER A 379 3.73 0.98 7.54
C SER A 379 4.68 1.90 8.30
N TYR A 380 5.61 1.36 9.08
CA TYR A 380 6.62 2.15 9.79
C TYR A 380 7.82 2.51 8.91
N GLY A 381 8.12 1.66 7.91
CA GLY A 381 9.13 1.93 6.90
C GLY A 381 8.85 3.18 6.08
N THR A 382 7.58 3.48 5.80
CA THR A 382 7.22 4.72 5.09
C THR A 382 7.55 5.99 5.89
N VAL A 383 7.58 5.91 7.21
CA VAL A 383 7.94 7.02 8.10
C VAL A 383 9.44 7.07 8.37
N ILE A 384 10.08 5.92 8.54
CA ILE A 384 11.50 5.84 8.93
C ILE A 384 12.44 6.19 7.76
N PHE A 385 12.08 5.82 6.53
CA PHE A 385 12.88 6.07 5.33
C PHE A 385 12.37 7.27 4.54
N ASN A 386 11.90 8.33 5.21
CA ASN A 386 11.33 9.50 4.54
C ASN A 386 12.35 10.46 3.88
N GLY A 387 13.61 10.03 3.73
CA GLY A 387 14.72 10.82 3.17
C GLY A 387 14.96 12.16 3.89
N ASP A 388 15.63 13.08 3.20
CA ASP A 388 15.98 14.43 3.70
C ASP A 388 14.78 15.38 3.89
N THR A 389 13.54 14.89 3.77
CA THR A 389 12.35 15.75 3.85
C THR A 389 11.44 15.35 5.02
N PRO A 390 11.65 15.96 6.20
CA PRO A 390 10.81 15.71 7.36
C PRO A 390 9.32 15.90 7.04
N GLY A 391 8.50 14.90 7.34
CA GLY A 391 7.05 14.92 7.10
C GLY A 391 6.57 14.32 5.76
N ASN A 392 7.47 13.95 4.84
CA ASN A 392 7.09 13.09 3.71
C ASN A 392 6.98 11.62 4.15
N LEU A 393 6.22 10.83 3.40
CA LEU A 393 6.13 9.37 3.59
C LEU A 393 6.70 8.68 2.36
N ASP A 394 7.72 7.84 2.54
CA ASP A 394 8.26 7.03 1.45
C ASP A 394 7.40 5.76 1.26
N VAL A 395 6.36 5.89 0.44
CA VAL A 395 5.45 4.79 0.13
C VAL A 395 6.17 3.66 -0.63
N SER A 396 7.17 3.99 -1.46
CA SER A 396 7.94 3.02 -2.25
C SER A 396 8.67 2.04 -1.34
N MET A 397 9.31 2.55 -0.28
CA MET A 397 10.01 1.72 0.69
C MET A 397 9.05 0.88 1.54
N GLY A 398 7.90 1.44 1.92
CA GLY A 398 6.84 0.67 2.59
C GLY A 398 6.35 -0.51 1.74
N LEU A 399 6.13 -0.29 0.44
CA LEU A 399 5.76 -1.36 -0.50
C LEU A 399 6.90 -2.38 -0.66
N TYR A 400 8.15 -1.95 -0.75
CA TYR A 400 9.31 -2.85 -0.84
C TYR A 400 9.39 -3.81 0.36
N ILE A 401 9.21 -3.30 1.59
CA ILE A 401 9.17 -4.12 2.80
C ILE A 401 8.00 -5.10 2.76
N ILE A 402 6.81 -4.65 2.35
CA ILE A 402 5.60 -5.49 2.30
C ILE A 402 5.76 -6.61 1.28
N PHE A 403 6.11 -6.28 0.03
CA PHE A 403 6.26 -7.27 -1.04
C PHE A 403 7.41 -8.24 -0.76
N GLY A 404 8.57 -7.75 -0.31
CA GLY A 404 9.71 -8.60 0.04
C GLY A 404 9.39 -9.54 1.20
N GLY A 405 8.74 -9.03 2.25
CA GLY A 405 8.31 -9.84 3.39
C GLY A 405 7.27 -10.90 3.02
N LEU A 406 6.21 -10.53 2.29
CA LEU A 406 5.15 -11.46 1.90
C LEU A 406 5.69 -12.56 0.99
N THR A 407 6.56 -12.21 0.05
CA THR A 407 7.25 -13.16 -0.83
C THR A 407 8.03 -14.18 -0.01
N ALA A 408 8.79 -13.73 0.99
CA ALA A 408 9.53 -14.65 1.86
C ALA A 408 8.61 -15.62 2.62
N ILE A 409 7.45 -15.15 3.10
CA ILE A 409 6.46 -16.03 3.73
C ILE A 409 6.00 -17.09 2.73
N LEU A 410 5.62 -16.70 1.51
CA LEU A 410 5.10 -17.63 0.51
C LEU A 410 6.13 -18.68 0.10
N ILE A 411 7.38 -18.27 -0.11
CA ILE A 411 8.49 -19.18 -0.44
C ILE A 411 8.67 -20.21 0.68
N LEU A 412 8.74 -19.76 1.93
CA LEU A 412 8.91 -20.69 3.06
C LEU A 412 7.68 -21.60 3.29
N SER A 413 6.46 -21.23 2.86
CA SER A 413 5.28 -22.14 2.97
C SER A 413 5.42 -23.39 2.10
N ARG A 414 6.18 -23.30 1.00
CA ARG A 414 6.33 -24.42 0.05
C ARG A 414 7.61 -25.22 0.25
N LEU A 415 8.54 -24.70 1.04
CA LEU A 415 9.83 -25.31 1.28
C LEU A 415 9.82 -25.97 2.66
N ASN A 416 9.59 -27.28 2.70
CA ASN A 416 9.78 -28.06 3.92
C ASN A 416 11.24 -27.91 4.39
N PHE A 417 11.42 -27.50 5.65
CA PHE A 417 12.65 -27.39 6.45
C PHE A 417 13.49 -26.10 6.42
N LYS A 418 14.10 -25.84 7.60
CA LYS A 418 15.06 -24.75 7.92
C LYS A 418 16.32 -24.73 7.04
N SER A 419 16.69 -25.86 6.46
CA SER A 419 17.82 -26.00 5.52
C SER A 419 17.62 -25.23 4.21
N LYS A 420 16.42 -24.67 3.97
CA LYS A 420 16.10 -23.87 2.77
C LYS A 420 15.95 -22.37 3.04
N VAL A 421 16.28 -21.88 4.25
CA VAL A 421 16.27 -20.42 4.55
C VAL A 421 17.26 -19.67 3.64
N LEU A 422 18.45 -20.24 3.39
CA LEU A 422 19.42 -19.65 2.46
C LEU A 422 18.89 -19.63 1.02
N VAL A 423 18.25 -20.72 0.57
CA VAL A 423 17.62 -20.79 -0.76
C VAL A 423 16.50 -19.76 -0.89
N ALA A 424 15.69 -19.60 0.16
CA ALA A 424 14.66 -18.56 0.20
C ALA A 424 15.27 -17.16 0.14
N GLY A 425 16.40 -16.91 0.81
CA GLY A 425 17.15 -15.66 0.70
C GLY A 425 17.63 -15.36 -0.73
N LEU A 426 18.18 -16.35 -1.43
CA LEU A 426 18.63 -16.20 -2.81
C LEU A 426 17.47 -15.93 -3.79
N LEU A 427 16.35 -16.66 -3.66
CA LEU A 427 15.17 -16.41 -4.47
C LEU A 427 14.57 -15.02 -4.18
N LEU A 428 14.57 -14.62 -2.91
CA LEU A 428 14.12 -13.30 -2.49
C LEU A 428 15.00 -12.20 -3.07
N SER A 429 16.33 -12.38 -3.13
CA SER A 429 17.23 -11.41 -3.77
C SER A 429 16.84 -11.11 -5.21
N LEU A 430 16.46 -12.13 -5.99
CA LEU A 430 15.99 -11.96 -7.37
C LEU A 430 14.67 -11.18 -7.44
N ILE A 431 13.73 -11.50 -6.54
CA ILE A 431 12.42 -10.85 -6.51
C ILE A 431 12.51 -9.41 -6.02
N ASN A 432 13.31 -9.15 -4.98
CA ASN A 432 13.61 -7.81 -4.50
C ASN A 432 14.24 -6.96 -5.60
N MET A 433 15.19 -7.52 -6.35
CA MET A 433 15.82 -6.81 -7.48
C MET A 433 14.79 -6.49 -8.57
N ALA A 434 13.95 -7.45 -8.95
CA ALA A 434 12.89 -7.23 -9.92
C ALA A 434 11.88 -6.15 -9.44
N PHE A 435 11.54 -6.16 -8.16
CA PHE A 435 10.64 -5.18 -7.57
C PHE A 435 11.26 -3.77 -7.55
N VAL A 436 12.51 -3.62 -7.11
CA VAL A 436 13.21 -2.33 -7.11
C VAL A 436 13.33 -1.79 -8.53
N PHE A 437 13.69 -2.63 -9.51
CA PHE A 437 13.73 -2.22 -10.92
C PHE A 437 12.35 -1.85 -11.47
N SER A 438 11.29 -2.53 -11.04
CA SER A 438 9.93 -2.15 -11.44
C SER A 438 9.56 -0.74 -10.96
N LEU A 439 9.91 -0.38 -9.72
CA LEU A 439 9.69 0.97 -9.19
C LEU A 439 10.52 2.00 -9.95
N ILE A 440 11.81 1.71 -10.17
CA ILE A 440 12.72 2.57 -10.91
C ILE A 440 12.21 2.87 -12.33
N PHE A 441 11.72 1.86 -13.04
CA PHE A 441 11.18 2.04 -14.39
C PHE A 441 9.84 2.78 -14.42
N ILE A 442 8.98 2.60 -13.41
CA ILE A 442 7.72 3.35 -13.29
C ILE A 442 7.98 4.85 -13.03
N MET A 443 9.01 5.16 -12.24
CA MET A 443 9.35 6.55 -11.90
C MET A 443 10.02 7.31 -13.06
N ASP A 444 10.33 6.65 -14.18
CA ASP A 444 10.94 7.23 -15.38
C ASP A 444 12.16 8.12 -15.10
N GLY A 445 13.01 7.70 -14.16
CA GLY A 445 14.20 8.44 -13.75
C GLY A 445 15.41 8.18 -14.66
N HIS A 446 16.23 9.21 -14.90
CA HIS A 446 17.52 9.05 -15.58
C HIS A 446 18.61 8.54 -14.62
N TYR A 447 18.63 7.23 -14.38
CA TYR A 447 19.65 6.59 -13.56
C TYR A 447 20.90 6.22 -14.37
N THR A 448 22.07 6.42 -13.77
CA THR A 448 23.36 5.99 -14.29
C THR A 448 23.55 4.47 -14.16
N ARG A 449 24.45 3.89 -14.96
CA ARG A 449 24.78 2.45 -14.87
C ARG A 449 25.24 2.04 -13.46
N MET A 450 25.95 2.92 -12.75
CA MET A 450 26.44 2.65 -11.41
C MET A 450 25.29 2.59 -10.38
N GLU A 451 24.27 3.43 -10.53
CA GLU A 451 23.08 3.40 -9.66
C GLU A 451 22.26 2.12 -9.87
N TYR A 452 22.07 1.68 -11.12
CA TYR A 452 21.42 0.40 -11.39
C TYR A 452 22.16 -0.78 -10.73
N LEU A 453 23.49 -0.80 -10.82
CA LEU A 453 24.31 -1.83 -10.18
C LEU A 453 24.22 -1.76 -8.65
N TYR A 454 24.16 -0.55 -8.10
CA TYR A 454 23.98 -0.32 -6.68
C TYR A 454 22.64 -0.86 -6.18
N TYR A 455 21.53 -0.51 -6.84
CA TYR A 455 20.19 -1.01 -6.46
C TYR A 455 20.08 -2.52 -6.57
N ALA A 456 20.69 -3.12 -7.60
CA ALA A 456 20.79 -4.58 -7.71
C ALA A 456 21.59 -5.17 -6.53
N GLY A 457 22.75 -4.60 -6.22
CA GLY A 457 23.58 -5.03 -5.09
C GLY A 457 22.87 -4.90 -3.74
N ALA A 458 22.15 -3.80 -3.51
CA ALA A 458 21.38 -3.56 -2.30
C ALA A 458 20.22 -4.55 -2.16
N ALA A 459 19.46 -4.78 -3.23
CA ALA A 459 18.36 -5.74 -3.25
C ALA A 459 18.84 -7.19 -3.03
N ILE A 460 19.98 -7.56 -3.63
CA ILE A 460 20.62 -8.86 -3.39
C ILE A 460 21.08 -8.96 -1.93
N GLY A 461 21.79 -7.93 -1.44
CA GLY A 461 22.27 -7.85 -0.06
C GLY A 461 21.15 -7.93 0.96
N SER A 462 20.00 -7.31 0.70
CA SER A 462 18.79 -7.42 1.52
C SER A 462 18.28 -8.86 1.59
N GLY A 463 18.15 -9.56 0.46
CA GLY A 463 17.65 -10.94 0.42
C GLY A 463 18.58 -11.94 1.11
N VAL A 464 19.87 -11.92 0.76
CA VAL A 464 20.88 -12.79 1.38
C VAL A 464 21.10 -12.43 2.85
N GLY A 465 21.19 -11.13 3.16
CA GLY A 465 21.34 -10.61 4.52
C GLY A 465 20.17 -11.02 5.42
N SER A 466 18.94 -10.98 4.90
CA SER A 466 17.75 -11.48 5.61
C SER A 466 17.90 -12.96 6.00
N ALA A 467 18.37 -13.81 5.10
CA ALA A 467 18.56 -15.23 5.38
C ALA A 467 19.70 -15.47 6.38
N ILE A 468 20.84 -14.78 6.22
CA ILE A 468 21.98 -14.89 7.15
C ILE A 468 21.56 -14.45 8.56
N LEU A 469 20.92 -13.29 8.70
CA LEU A 469 20.46 -12.79 9.99
C LEU A 469 19.42 -13.71 10.61
N THR A 470 18.47 -14.23 9.81
CA THR A 470 17.49 -15.21 10.29
C THR A 470 18.19 -16.45 10.85
N MET A 471 19.10 -17.06 10.09
CA MET A 471 19.83 -18.25 10.53
C MET A 471 20.71 -17.98 11.76
N GLY A 472 21.33 -16.80 11.83
CA GLY A 472 22.15 -16.39 12.98
C GLY A 472 21.33 -16.13 14.24
N LEU A 473 20.13 -15.55 14.12
CA LEU A 473 19.27 -15.19 15.25
C LEU A 473 18.41 -16.34 15.75
N LEU A 474 18.01 -17.27 14.86
CA LEU A 474 17.09 -18.36 15.18
C LEU A 474 17.52 -19.20 16.41
N PRO A 475 18.79 -19.62 16.57
CA PRO A 475 19.23 -20.40 17.73
C PRO A 475 19.04 -19.69 19.07
N PHE A 476 19.12 -18.36 19.09
CA PHE A 476 18.92 -17.57 20.31
C PHE A 476 17.44 -17.58 20.74
N PHE A 477 16.52 -17.48 19.78
CA PHE A 477 15.09 -17.62 20.05
C PHE A 477 14.74 -19.04 20.47
N GLU A 478 15.27 -20.06 19.78
CA GLU A 478 15.03 -21.47 20.12
C GLU A 478 15.49 -21.80 21.54
N SER A 479 16.73 -21.44 21.88
CA SER A 479 17.30 -21.64 23.21
C SER A 479 16.59 -20.83 24.28
N GLY A 480 16.29 -19.56 24.00
CA GLY A 480 15.65 -18.62 24.94
C GLY A 480 14.22 -19.02 25.31
N PHE A 481 13.43 -19.46 24.33
CA PHE A 481 12.03 -19.84 24.51
C PHE A 481 11.82 -21.35 24.71
N GLY A 482 12.89 -22.15 24.65
CA GLY A 482 12.82 -23.60 24.81
C GLY A 482 12.07 -24.28 23.66
N ILE A 483 12.10 -23.68 22.47
CA ILE A 483 11.50 -24.27 21.27
C ILE A 483 12.44 -25.37 20.80
N LEU A 484 11.93 -26.59 20.65
CA LEU A 484 12.71 -27.71 20.16
C LEU A 484 13.19 -27.45 18.73
N SER A 485 14.50 -27.25 18.58
CA SER A 485 15.11 -27.00 17.28
C SER A 485 15.47 -28.28 16.56
N SER A 486 15.51 -28.21 15.22
CA SER A 486 16.00 -29.32 14.39
C SER A 486 17.46 -29.65 14.71
N MET A 487 18.27 -28.64 15.05
CA MET A 487 19.64 -28.86 15.50
C MET A 487 19.70 -29.64 16.82
N LYS A 488 18.81 -29.32 17.77
CA LYS A 488 18.73 -30.07 19.02
C LYS A 488 18.27 -31.52 18.78
N LEU A 489 17.33 -31.73 17.86
CA LEU A 489 16.92 -33.07 17.44
C LEU A 489 18.09 -33.85 16.80
N ILE A 490 18.88 -33.23 15.93
CA ILE A 490 20.07 -33.85 15.33
C ILE A 490 21.12 -34.19 16.41
N GLU A 491 21.32 -33.30 17.40
CA GLU A 491 22.20 -33.58 18.54
C GLU A 491 21.73 -34.81 19.34
N LEU A 492 20.41 -34.91 19.59
CA LEU A 492 19.79 -36.04 20.28
C LEU A 492 19.75 -37.33 19.43
N ALA A 493 19.83 -37.22 18.10
CA ALA A 493 19.93 -38.36 17.19
C ALA A 493 21.33 -38.98 17.17
N ASN A 494 22.34 -38.31 17.73
CA ASN A 494 23.71 -38.81 17.75
C ASN A 494 23.79 -40.10 18.61
N PRO A 495 24.24 -41.24 18.06
CA PRO A 495 24.37 -42.50 18.82
C PRO A 495 25.28 -42.41 20.05
N ASN A 496 26.20 -41.43 20.08
CA ASN A 496 27.07 -41.18 21.22
C ASN A 496 26.39 -40.39 22.35
N HIS A 497 25.16 -39.91 22.15
CA HIS A 497 24.41 -39.23 23.21
C HIS A 497 24.23 -40.20 24.41
N PRO A 498 24.51 -39.78 25.66
CA PRO A 498 24.64 -40.70 26.80
C PRO A 498 23.44 -41.63 26.99
N LEU A 499 22.22 -41.11 26.83
CA LEU A 499 21.00 -41.89 26.99
C LEU A 499 20.74 -42.85 25.82
N LEU A 500 21.07 -42.47 24.59
CA LEU A 500 20.90 -43.35 23.44
C LEU A 500 21.92 -44.48 23.48
N ARG A 501 23.16 -44.14 23.84
CA ARG A 501 24.23 -45.12 24.13
C ARG A 501 23.87 -46.06 25.27
N LYS A 502 23.17 -45.56 26.30
CA LYS A 502 22.66 -46.40 27.40
C LYS A 502 21.70 -47.46 26.88
N ILE A 503 20.70 -47.08 26.07
CA ILE A 503 19.74 -48.04 25.47
C ILE A 503 20.50 -49.08 24.63
N LEU A 504 21.45 -48.63 23.80
CA LEU A 504 22.27 -49.51 22.96
C LEU A 504 23.04 -50.57 23.77
N ILE A 505 23.55 -50.21 24.95
CA ILE A 505 24.38 -51.11 25.78
C ILE A 505 23.52 -51.99 26.71
N GLU A 506 22.52 -51.41 27.37
CA GLU A 506 21.74 -52.10 28.41
C GLU A 506 20.52 -52.85 27.85
N ALA A 507 19.95 -52.41 26.73
CA ALA A 507 18.76 -52.97 26.10
C ALA A 507 18.88 -52.99 24.56
N PRO A 508 19.81 -53.80 24.00
CA PRO A 508 20.14 -53.77 22.57
C PRO A 508 18.97 -54.17 21.64
N GLY A 509 18.08 -55.05 22.11
CA GLY A 509 16.87 -55.43 21.38
C GLY A 509 15.89 -54.26 21.27
N THR A 510 15.68 -53.56 22.40
CA THR A 510 14.90 -52.32 22.46
C THR A 510 15.53 -51.22 21.60
N TYR A 511 16.86 -51.12 21.53
CA TYR A 511 17.52 -50.19 20.61
C TYR A 511 17.17 -50.49 19.15
N HIS A 512 17.27 -51.77 18.72
CA HIS A 512 16.94 -52.17 17.36
C HIS A 512 15.47 -51.91 17.03
N HIS A 513 14.55 -52.27 17.95
CA HIS A 513 13.13 -51.90 17.88
C HIS A 513 12.94 -50.41 17.65
N SER A 514 13.52 -49.58 18.52
CA SER A 514 13.40 -48.12 18.48
C SER A 514 13.88 -47.52 17.15
N VAL A 515 14.93 -48.08 16.54
CA VAL A 515 15.44 -47.65 15.23
C VAL A 515 14.46 -48.01 14.10
N MET A 516 13.84 -49.18 14.15
CA MET A 516 12.85 -49.59 13.14
C MET A 516 11.58 -48.73 13.25
N VAL A 517 11.07 -48.52 14.46
CA VAL A 517 9.95 -47.61 14.74
C VAL A 517 10.28 -46.20 14.26
N ALA A 518 11.50 -45.71 14.49
CA ALA A 518 11.93 -44.39 14.05
C ALA A 518 11.82 -44.20 12.53
N ASN A 519 12.22 -45.20 11.74
CA ASN A 519 12.12 -45.16 10.28
C ASN A 519 10.66 -45.17 9.81
N LEU A 520 9.84 -46.04 10.39
CA LEU A 520 8.40 -46.14 10.07
C LEU A 520 7.65 -44.85 10.41
N ALA A 521 7.86 -44.33 11.63
CA ALA A 521 7.19 -43.15 12.14
C ALA A 521 7.60 -41.88 11.39
N GLU A 522 8.87 -41.75 11.02
CA GLU A 522 9.34 -40.61 10.23
C GLU A 522 8.68 -40.58 8.84
N SER A 523 8.75 -41.68 8.08
CA SER A 523 8.16 -41.75 6.74
C SER A 523 6.66 -41.46 6.77
N ALA A 524 5.95 -42.02 7.75
CA ALA A 524 4.52 -41.77 7.93
C ALA A 524 4.22 -40.31 8.31
N CYS A 525 5.02 -39.70 9.20
CA CYS A 525 4.87 -38.30 9.57
C CYS A 525 5.16 -37.35 8.40
N GLU A 526 6.20 -37.62 7.61
CA GLU A 526 6.52 -36.81 6.43
C GLU A 526 5.41 -36.88 5.38
N ALA A 527 4.81 -38.06 5.17
CA ALA A 527 3.73 -38.26 4.21
C ALA A 527 2.47 -37.45 4.53
N ILE A 528 2.20 -37.17 5.81
CA ILE A 528 1.08 -36.32 6.26
C ILE A 528 1.49 -34.85 6.48
N GLY A 529 2.75 -34.49 6.25
CA GLY A 529 3.26 -33.13 6.46
C GLY A 529 3.49 -32.76 7.94
N SER A 530 3.61 -33.76 8.83
CA SER A 530 4.01 -33.59 10.23
C SER A 530 5.54 -33.57 10.40
N ASN A 531 6.03 -33.40 11.63
CA ASN A 531 7.46 -33.32 11.91
C ASN A 531 8.13 -34.71 11.96
N GLY A 532 8.57 -35.22 10.80
CA GLY A 532 9.26 -36.51 10.69
C GLY A 532 10.54 -36.62 11.53
N LEU A 533 11.34 -35.54 11.63
CA LEU A 533 12.56 -35.55 12.45
C LEU A 533 12.25 -35.69 13.95
N LEU A 534 11.18 -35.06 14.44
CA LEU A 534 10.70 -35.27 15.81
C LEU A 534 10.24 -36.72 15.99
N ALA A 535 9.49 -37.28 15.04
CA ALA A 535 9.05 -38.66 15.11
C ALA A 535 10.21 -39.65 15.17
N ARG A 536 11.23 -39.47 14.32
CA ARG A 536 12.46 -40.28 14.32
C ARG A 536 13.18 -40.22 15.67
N VAL A 537 13.49 -39.01 16.14
CA VAL A 537 14.28 -38.83 17.37
C VAL A 537 13.48 -39.22 18.60
N GLY A 538 12.18 -38.91 18.65
CA GLY A 538 11.29 -39.35 19.72
C GLY A 538 11.24 -40.87 19.83
N SER A 539 11.17 -41.57 18.70
CA SER A 539 11.20 -43.03 18.65
C SER A 539 12.51 -43.62 19.19
N TYR A 540 13.66 -42.93 19.09
CA TYR A 540 14.89 -43.41 19.72
C TYR A 540 14.83 -43.46 21.25
N TYR A 541 13.94 -42.66 21.86
CA TYR A 541 13.85 -42.52 23.32
C TYR A 541 12.54 -43.02 23.92
N HIS A 542 11.54 -43.36 23.10
CA HIS A 542 10.19 -43.71 23.58
C HIS A 542 10.20 -44.83 24.63
N ASP A 543 11.11 -45.78 24.44
CA ASP A 543 11.24 -47.00 25.23
C ASP A 543 12.39 -46.98 26.26
N ILE A 544 12.99 -45.82 26.52
CA ILE A 544 14.18 -45.72 27.39
C ILE A 544 13.93 -46.26 28.81
N GLY A 545 12.69 -46.25 29.30
CA GLY A 545 12.34 -46.82 30.60
C GLY A 545 12.61 -48.32 30.71
N LYS A 546 12.59 -49.06 29.59
CA LYS A 546 12.92 -50.50 29.56
C LYS A 546 14.34 -50.79 30.05
N THR A 547 15.24 -49.80 29.99
CA THR A 547 16.61 -49.92 30.53
C THR A 547 16.66 -50.16 32.05
N LYS A 548 15.60 -49.83 32.81
CA LYS A 548 15.56 -50.16 34.24
C LYS A 548 15.49 -51.67 34.50
N MET A 549 14.79 -52.41 33.64
CA MET A 549 14.55 -53.85 33.78
C MET A 549 14.57 -54.58 32.42
N PRO A 550 15.70 -54.59 31.68
CA PRO A 550 15.73 -55.02 30.28
C PRO A 550 15.23 -56.45 30.04
N HIS A 551 15.56 -57.38 30.94
CA HIS A 551 15.25 -58.80 30.78
C HIS A 551 13.75 -59.14 30.84
N PHE A 552 12.89 -58.22 31.30
CA PHE A 552 11.44 -58.40 31.29
C PHE A 552 10.79 -58.06 29.94
N PHE A 553 11.54 -57.47 29.01
CA PHE A 553 11.04 -57.14 27.68
C PHE A 553 11.54 -58.16 26.65
N ILE A 554 10.60 -58.75 25.91
CA ILE A 554 10.85 -59.93 25.06
C ILE A 554 11.94 -59.70 24.02
N GLU A 555 12.05 -58.49 23.49
CA GLU A 555 13.05 -58.11 22.49
C GLU A 555 14.49 -58.18 23.02
N ASN A 556 14.69 -58.12 24.34
CA ASN A 556 16.02 -58.20 24.98
C ASN A 556 16.33 -59.59 25.55
N GLN A 557 15.43 -60.56 25.41
CA GLN A 557 15.63 -61.91 25.94
C GLN A 557 16.50 -62.72 24.97
N MET A 558 17.73 -63.02 25.36
CA MET A 558 18.63 -63.90 24.62
C MET A 558 18.36 -65.36 25.00
N SER A 559 17.46 -66.03 24.28
CA SER A 559 17.18 -67.47 24.34
C SER A 559 17.21 -68.08 25.75
N GLY A 560 16.12 -67.94 26.50
CA GLY A 560 15.90 -68.51 27.84
C GLY A 560 14.42 -68.49 28.22
N ASP A 561 14.09 -68.98 29.43
CA ASP A 561 12.71 -68.90 29.96
C ASP A 561 12.26 -67.44 30.11
N ASN A 562 11.04 -67.12 29.67
CA ASN A 562 10.47 -65.79 29.86
C ASN A 562 10.20 -65.56 31.36
N PRO A 563 10.79 -64.54 32.01
CA PRO A 563 10.59 -64.30 33.44
C PRO A 563 9.12 -64.07 33.82
N HIS A 564 8.28 -63.62 32.87
CA HIS A 564 6.84 -63.46 33.08
C HIS A 564 6.08 -64.78 33.28
N ASP A 565 6.66 -65.93 32.93
CA ASP A 565 6.03 -67.23 33.16
C ASP A 565 5.99 -67.60 34.64
N ARG A 566 6.90 -67.04 35.43
CA ARG A 566 7.03 -67.28 36.87
C ARG A 566 6.39 -66.18 37.73
N LEU A 567 5.79 -65.17 37.09
CA LEU A 567 5.16 -64.03 37.76
C LEU A 567 3.63 -64.07 37.68
N GLN A 568 3.00 -63.47 38.69
CA GLN A 568 1.58 -63.19 38.63
C GLN A 568 1.28 -62.11 37.56
N PRO A 569 0.10 -62.13 36.92
CA PRO A 569 -0.27 -61.15 35.91
C PRO A 569 -0.17 -59.70 36.38
N GLU A 570 -0.49 -59.42 37.64
CA GLU A 570 -0.43 -58.09 38.27
C GLU A 570 1.01 -57.60 38.36
N THR A 571 1.95 -58.46 38.78
CA THR A 571 3.37 -58.11 38.85
C THR A 571 3.94 -57.85 37.46
N SER A 572 3.55 -58.67 36.47
CA SER A 572 3.96 -58.48 35.08
C SER A 572 3.44 -57.16 34.51
N ARG A 573 2.18 -56.83 34.82
CA ARG A 573 1.58 -55.54 34.48
C ARG A 573 2.37 -54.39 35.09
N ASP A 574 2.66 -54.42 36.38
CA ASP A 574 3.34 -53.31 37.08
C ASP A 574 4.71 -53.03 36.46
N ILE A 575 5.46 -54.08 36.12
CA ILE A 575 6.75 -53.98 35.43
C ILE A 575 6.61 -53.35 34.04
N ILE A 576 5.65 -53.85 33.24
CA ILE A 576 5.48 -53.38 31.87
C ILE A 576 4.95 -51.96 31.85
N ILE A 577 3.91 -51.63 32.60
CA ILE A 577 3.32 -50.28 32.59
C ILE A 577 4.31 -49.22 33.09
N ALA A 578 5.18 -49.57 34.04
CA ALA A 578 6.16 -48.65 34.61
C ALA A 578 7.13 -48.06 33.57
N HIS A 579 7.43 -48.75 32.45
CA HIS A 579 8.46 -48.27 31.50
C HIS A 579 8.13 -46.89 30.91
N ALA A 580 6.86 -46.58 30.66
CA ALA A 580 6.48 -45.27 30.10
C ALA A 580 6.75 -44.15 31.11
N VAL A 581 6.34 -44.34 32.37
CA VAL A 581 6.54 -43.37 33.47
C VAL A 581 8.03 -43.24 33.82
N ASP A 582 8.71 -44.37 33.93
CA ASP A 582 10.15 -44.44 34.21
C ASP A 582 10.99 -43.78 33.11
N GLY A 583 10.58 -43.97 31.86
CA GLY A 583 11.17 -43.30 30.70
C GLY A 583 11.02 -41.80 30.78
N GLY A 584 9.79 -41.31 30.99
CA GLY A 584 9.49 -39.89 31.17
C GLY A 584 10.28 -39.25 32.31
N GLU A 585 10.37 -39.92 33.47
CA GLU A 585 11.18 -39.46 34.61
C GLU A 585 12.68 -39.40 34.27
N MET A 586 13.22 -40.43 33.63
CA MET A 586 14.63 -40.47 33.23
C MET A 586 14.98 -39.33 32.28
N LEU A 587 14.13 -39.07 31.29
CA LEU A 587 14.30 -38.01 30.31
C LEU A 587 14.22 -36.62 30.97
N ARG A 588 13.28 -36.41 31.91
CA ARG A 588 13.19 -35.16 32.70
C ARG A 588 14.43 -34.92 33.56
N ASN A 589 14.93 -35.95 34.23
CA ASN A 589 16.13 -35.86 35.07
C ASN A 589 17.37 -35.46 34.25
N HIS A 590 17.44 -35.91 32.99
CA HIS A 590 18.49 -35.53 32.04
C HIS A 590 18.21 -34.24 31.26
N LYS A 591 17.11 -33.54 31.59
CA LYS A 591 16.71 -32.26 30.98
C LYS A 591 16.51 -32.34 29.47
N LEU A 592 15.99 -33.47 28.97
CA LEU A 592 15.59 -33.56 27.57
C LEU A 592 14.38 -32.66 27.28
N PRO A 593 14.17 -32.27 26.00
CA PRO A 593 13.02 -31.47 25.59
C PRO A 593 11.70 -32.11 25.99
N LYS A 594 10.70 -31.28 26.32
CA LYS A 594 9.39 -31.75 26.79
C LYS A 594 8.75 -32.68 25.76
N GLU A 595 8.88 -32.38 24.47
CA GLU A 595 8.31 -33.18 23.39
C GLU A 595 8.85 -34.61 23.37
N ILE A 596 10.12 -34.83 23.73
CA ILE A 596 10.73 -36.17 23.81
C ILE A 596 10.26 -36.91 25.07
N VAL A 597 10.11 -36.19 26.18
CA VAL A 597 9.52 -36.71 27.43
C VAL A 597 8.08 -37.16 27.18
N ASP A 598 7.28 -36.29 26.56
CA ASP A 598 5.88 -36.51 26.26
C ASP A 598 5.71 -37.74 25.34
N ILE A 599 6.59 -37.94 24.35
CA ILE A 599 6.58 -39.15 23.51
C ILE A 599 6.78 -40.42 24.35
N ALA A 600 7.76 -40.44 25.26
CA ALA A 600 8.00 -41.62 26.10
C ALA A 600 6.80 -41.93 27.02
N GLU A 601 6.10 -40.91 27.52
CA GLU A 601 4.94 -41.12 28.40
C GLU A 601 3.65 -41.47 27.64
N GLN A 602 3.48 -40.94 26.42
CA GLN A 602 2.20 -40.97 25.70
C GLN A 602 2.14 -41.98 24.55
N HIS A 603 3.26 -42.61 24.14
CA HIS A 603 3.27 -43.46 22.94
C HIS A 603 2.30 -44.66 23.03
N HIS A 604 2.00 -45.15 24.23
CA HIS A 604 0.93 -46.13 24.46
C HIS A 604 -0.44 -45.52 24.76
N GLY A 605 -0.50 -44.24 25.10
CA GLY A 605 -1.73 -43.57 25.54
C GLY A 605 -2.30 -44.26 26.77
N THR A 606 -3.56 -44.67 26.67
CA THR A 606 -4.27 -45.39 27.75
C THR A 606 -4.68 -46.80 27.32
N THR A 607 -3.93 -47.44 26.42
CA THR A 607 -4.31 -48.76 25.91
C THR A 607 -4.25 -49.85 26.96
N LEU A 608 -5.07 -50.88 26.74
CA LEU A 608 -5.13 -52.06 27.57
C LEU A 608 -3.93 -52.99 27.31
N LEU A 609 -3.25 -53.42 28.38
CA LEU A 609 -2.24 -54.48 28.33
C LEU A 609 -2.91 -55.86 28.17
N LYS A 610 -3.40 -56.13 26.95
CA LYS A 610 -4.32 -57.24 26.64
C LYS A 610 -3.88 -58.61 27.14
N PHE A 611 -2.64 -59.02 26.87
CA PHE A 611 -2.18 -60.38 27.20
C PHE A 611 -2.29 -60.68 28.70
N PHE A 612 -1.80 -59.77 29.55
CA PHE A 612 -1.83 -59.95 30.99
C PHE A 612 -3.22 -59.71 31.59
N TYR A 613 -4.03 -58.81 31.01
CA TYR A 613 -5.43 -58.66 31.39
C TYR A 613 -6.22 -59.97 31.16
N TYR A 614 -6.12 -60.58 29.98
CA TYR A 614 -6.83 -61.85 29.72
C TYR A 614 -6.25 -63.01 30.53
N LYS A 615 -4.95 -63.00 30.85
CA LYS A 615 -4.33 -63.98 31.76
C LYS A 615 -4.91 -63.85 33.18
N ALA A 616 -5.07 -62.62 33.68
CA ALA A 616 -5.67 -62.34 34.98
C ALA A 616 -7.17 -62.64 35.01
N LYS A 617 -7.91 -62.24 33.97
CA LYS A 617 -9.35 -62.49 33.85
C LYS A 617 -9.71 -63.98 33.86
N LYS A 618 -8.82 -64.84 33.34
CA LYS A 618 -8.98 -66.30 33.44
C LYS A 618 -8.82 -66.84 34.87
N GLN A 619 -8.14 -66.10 35.75
CA GLN A 619 -7.93 -66.45 37.15
C GLN A 619 -9.00 -65.80 38.05
N ASP A 620 -9.44 -64.59 37.72
CA ASP A 620 -10.48 -63.83 38.42
C ASP A 620 -11.37 -63.06 37.42
N ASP A 621 -12.63 -63.47 37.30
CA ASP A 621 -13.62 -62.84 36.43
C ASP A 621 -13.96 -61.39 36.84
N ALA A 622 -13.65 -60.98 38.08
CA ALA A 622 -13.86 -59.62 38.57
C ALA A 622 -12.74 -58.63 38.16
N THR A 623 -11.74 -59.09 37.39
CA THR A 623 -10.63 -58.25 36.92
C THR A 623 -11.12 -57.07 36.08
N LEU A 624 -10.82 -55.84 36.53
CA LEU A 624 -11.17 -54.60 35.83
C LEU A 624 -10.14 -54.23 34.74
N GLU A 625 -10.61 -53.79 33.58
CA GLU A 625 -9.75 -53.33 32.48
C GLU A 625 -8.89 -52.13 32.86
N ASP A 626 -9.45 -51.18 33.60
CA ASP A 626 -8.75 -49.97 34.04
C ASP A 626 -7.49 -50.28 34.84
N ALA A 627 -7.49 -51.41 35.57
CA ALA A 627 -6.33 -51.86 36.33
C ALA A 627 -5.18 -52.36 35.44
N TYR A 628 -5.38 -52.53 34.13
CA TYR A 628 -4.38 -52.98 33.15
C TYR A 628 -4.15 -51.97 32.01
N ARG A 629 -4.68 -50.76 32.13
CA ARG A 629 -4.45 -49.67 31.17
C ARG A 629 -3.23 -48.84 31.56
N TYR A 630 -2.50 -48.37 30.55
CA TYR A 630 -1.46 -47.37 30.76
C TYR A 630 -2.06 -46.09 31.37
N PRO A 631 -1.32 -45.37 32.25
CA PRO A 631 -1.83 -44.18 32.93
C PRO A 631 -2.03 -42.98 31.98
N GLY A 632 -1.49 -43.03 30.76
CA GLY A 632 -1.56 -41.93 29.80
C GLY A 632 -0.66 -40.75 30.15
N PRO A 633 -0.95 -39.56 29.59
CA PRO A 633 -2.17 -39.20 28.85
C PRO A 633 -2.25 -39.81 27.44
N LYS A 634 -3.42 -39.69 26.79
CA LYS A 634 -3.58 -40.02 25.36
C LYS A 634 -2.64 -39.16 24.51
N ALA A 635 -2.42 -39.57 23.26
CA ALA A 635 -1.60 -38.81 22.33
C ALA A 635 -2.19 -37.41 22.10
N ILE A 636 -1.42 -36.37 22.43
CA ILE A 636 -1.81 -34.96 22.20
C ILE A 636 -1.30 -34.46 20.83
N MET A 637 -0.18 -35.01 20.35
CA MET A 637 0.45 -34.64 19.09
C MET A 637 0.24 -35.73 18.03
N LYS A 638 0.13 -35.33 16.76
CA LYS A 638 0.02 -36.27 15.63
C LYS A 638 1.24 -37.20 15.58
N GLU A 639 2.42 -36.67 15.84
CA GLU A 639 3.67 -37.42 15.88
C GLU A 639 3.62 -38.55 16.91
N VAL A 640 3.08 -38.30 18.11
CA VAL A 640 2.93 -39.32 19.17
C VAL A 640 1.95 -40.40 18.72
N ALA A 641 0.82 -40.02 18.11
CA ALA A 641 -0.15 -40.98 17.59
C ALA A 641 0.47 -41.89 16.52
N VAL A 642 1.23 -41.31 15.59
CA VAL A 642 1.94 -42.06 14.54
C VAL A 642 3.02 -42.97 15.14
N ILE A 643 3.81 -42.49 16.11
CA ILE A 643 4.81 -43.32 16.82
C ILE A 643 4.12 -44.51 17.50
N GLY A 644 3.00 -44.29 18.20
CA GLY A 644 2.27 -45.37 18.87
C GLY A 644 1.69 -46.43 17.91
N ILE A 645 1.26 -46.01 16.72
CA ILE A 645 0.85 -46.94 15.65
C ILE A 645 2.07 -47.70 15.13
N ALA A 646 3.15 -47.00 14.79
CA ALA A 646 4.37 -47.60 14.25
C ALA A 646 5.00 -48.60 15.23
N ASP A 647 5.04 -48.28 16.53
CA ASP A 647 5.48 -49.16 17.62
C ASP A 647 4.67 -50.46 17.66
N SER A 648 3.34 -50.34 17.66
CA SER A 648 2.44 -51.51 17.68
C SER A 648 2.59 -52.37 16.42
N VAL A 649 2.73 -51.73 15.26
CA VAL A 649 2.86 -52.40 13.96
C VAL A 649 4.21 -53.11 13.85
N GLU A 650 5.31 -52.46 14.22
CA GLU A 650 6.65 -53.06 14.19
C GLU A 650 6.68 -54.32 15.04
N ALA A 651 6.24 -54.23 16.29
CA ALA A 651 6.26 -55.34 17.24
C ALA A 651 5.41 -56.52 16.77
N ALA A 652 4.26 -56.24 16.17
CA ALA A 652 3.34 -57.26 15.66
C ALA A 652 3.86 -57.92 14.36
N VAL A 653 4.45 -57.17 13.43
CA VAL A 653 5.06 -57.73 12.21
C VAL A 653 6.31 -58.54 12.54
N ARG A 654 7.15 -58.06 13.47
CA ARG A 654 8.35 -58.77 13.95
C ARG A 654 8.02 -60.15 14.54
N SER A 655 6.84 -60.28 15.15
CA SER A 655 6.35 -61.54 15.73
C SER A 655 5.64 -62.46 14.72
N MET A 656 5.49 -62.03 13.46
CA MET A 656 4.79 -62.77 12.42
C MET A 656 5.74 -63.74 11.69
N GLN A 657 5.37 -65.03 11.60
CA GLN A 657 6.22 -66.03 10.95
C GLN A 657 6.43 -65.80 9.44
N HIS A 658 5.41 -65.29 8.73
CA HIS A 658 5.46 -65.04 7.29
C HIS A 658 4.72 -63.73 6.94
N PRO A 659 5.41 -62.57 6.97
CA PRO A 659 4.83 -61.27 6.70
C PRO A 659 4.67 -61.03 5.19
N THR A 660 3.56 -61.51 4.62
CA THR A 660 3.18 -61.17 3.23
C THR A 660 2.56 -59.77 3.17
N PRO A 661 2.61 -59.08 2.00
CA PRO A 661 2.03 -57.74 1.86
C PRO A 661 0.57 -57.64 2.34
N ASP A 662 -0.27 -58.61 1.98
CA ASP A 662 -1.69 -58.65 2.39
C ASP A 662 -1.85 -58.76 3.92
N LYS A 663 -1.02 -59.60 4.57
CA LYS A 663 -1.05 -59.77 6.04
C LYS A 663 -0.55 -58.54 6.77
N ILE A 664 0.46 -57.86 6.22
CA ILE A 664 0.95 -56.59 6.74
C ILE A 664 -0.18 -55.56 6.66
N GLU A 665 -0.85 -55.44 5.51
CA GLU A 665 -1.94 -54.49 5.34
C GLU A 665 -3.12 -54.76 6.29
N GLU A 666 -3.52 -56.01 6.44
CA GLU A 666 -4.57 -56.43 7.37
C GLU A 666 -4.22 -56.07 8.81
N LEU A 667 -2.99 -56.35 9.23
CA LEU A 667 -2.49 -56.05 10.57
C LEU A 667 -2.43 -54.55 10.85
N VAL A 668 -1.89 -53.75 9.92
CA VAL A 668 -1.84 -52.29 10.06
C VAL A 668 -3.25 -51.72 10.18
N ASN A 669 -4.18 -52.19 9.34
CA ASN A 669 -5.57 -51.77 9.40
C ASN A 669 -6.23 -52.15 10.74
N PHE A 670 -6.00 -53.36 11.22
CA PHE A 670 -6.52 -53.82 12.51
C PHE A 670 -6.05 -52.93 13.68
N ILE A 671 -4.75 -52.64 13.75
CA ILE A 671 -4.18 -51.80 14.82
C ILE A 671 -4.77 -50.39 14.80
N ILE A 672 -4.88 -49.78 13.60
CA ILE A 672 -5.46 -48.43 13.47
C ILE A 672 -6.93 -48.43 13.92
N GLN A 673 -7.73 -49.41 13.48
CA GLN A 673 -9.14 -49.53 13.86
C GLN A 673 -9.32 -49.75 15.36
N GLU A 674 -8.47 -50.58 15.97
CA GLU A 674 -8.48 -50.80 17.40
C GLU A 674 -8.25 -49.49 18.18
N ARG A 675 -7.23 -48.71 17.79
CA ARG A 675 -6.91 -47.43 18.44
C ARG A 675 -8.03 -46.40 18.27
N ILE A 676 -8.71 -46.39 17.12
CA ILE A 676 -9.90 -45.55 16.88
C ILE A 676 -11.04 -45.97 17.82
N GLN A 677 -11.35 -47.26 17.91
CA GLN A 677 -12.45 -47.77 18.75
C GLN A 677 -12.19 -47.53 20.25
N ASP A 678 -10.93 -47.58 20.68
CA ASP A 678 -10.51 -47.29 22.06
C ASP A 678 -10.35 -45.78 22.34
N GLY A 679 -10.71 -44.92 21.39
CA GLY A 679 -10.65 -43.46 21.54
C GLY A 679 -9.24 -42.89 21.74
N GLN A 680 -8.18 -43.61 21.34
CA GLN A 680 -6.80 -43.21 21.63
C GLN A 680 -6.37 -41.91 20.91
N PHE A 681 -7.14 -41.49 19.90
CA PHE A 681 -6.87 -40.29 19.10
C PHE A 681 -7.78 -39.10 19.44
N ASP A 682 -8.63 -39.19 20.47
CA ASP A 682 -9.61 -38.14 20.81
C ASP A 682 -8.98 -36.79 21.21
N GLU A 683 -7.72 -36.80 21.65
CA GLU A 683 -7.00 -35.63 22.18
C GLU A 683 -5.97 -35.03 21.21
N CYS A 684 -5.83 -35.59 20.00
CA CYS A 684 -4.94 -35.05 18.97
C CYS A 684 -5.69 -34.69 17.68
N ASP A 685 -5.15 -33.72 16.95
CA ASP A 685 -5.78 -33.16 15.75
C ASP A 685 -5.58 -34.07 14.48
N ILE A 686 -5.35 -35.38 14.63
CA ILE A 686 -5.11 -36.32 13.52
C ILE A 686 -6.43 -36.67 12.79
N THR A 687 -6.44 -36.54 11.47
CA THR A 687 -7.66 -36.75 10.67
C THR A 687 -7.75 -38.16 10.12
N MET A 688 -8.97 -38.63 9.80
CA MET A 688 -9.17 -39.91 9.11
C MET A 688 -8.42 -40.02 7.77
N ARG A 689 -8.29 -38.90 7.05
CA ARG A 689 -7.51 -38.84 5.82
C ARG A 689 -6.02 -39.09 6.09
N GLU A 690 -5.47 -38.47 7.13
CA GLU A 690 -4.08 -38.66 7.53
C GLU A 690 -3.83 -40.09 8.00
N LEU A 691 -4.74 -40.71 8.75
CA LEU A 691 -4.64 -42.13 9.15
C LEU A 691 -4.56 -43.07 7.94
N SER A 692 -5.33 -42.81 6.87
CA SER A 692 -5.22 -43.58 5.63
C SER A 692 -3.86 -43.43 4.94
N ILE A 693 -3.28 -42.23 4.96
CA ILE A 693 -1.94 -41.98 4.41
C ILE A 693 -0.87 -42.67 5.27
N VAL A 694 -0.99 -42.60 6.60
CA VAL A 694 -0.12 -43.30 7.55
C VAL A 694 -0.17 -44.81 7.31
N LYS A 695 -1.37 -45.40 7.17
CA LYS A 695 -1.53 -46.82 6.80
C LYS A 695 -0.71 -47.16 5.56
N HIS A 696 -0.89 -46.40 4.48
CA HIS A 696 -0.22 -46.67 3.21
C HIS A 696 1.30 -46.57 3.34
N SER A 697 1.80 -45.50 3.99
CA SER A 697 3.23 -45.28 4.21
C SER A 697 3.88 -46.39 5.06
N LEU A 698 3.19 -46.86 6.10
CA LEU A 698 3.65 -47.98 6.92
C LEU A 698 3.70 -49.28 6.11
N CYS A 699 2.67 -49.58 5.33
CA CYS A 699 2.64 -50.78 4.48
C CYS A 699 3.78 -50.76 3.45
N GLU A 700 4.02 -49.63 2.78
CA GLU A 700 5.11 -49.47 1.81
C GLU A 700 6.48 -49.67 2.46
N SER A 701 6.70 -49.04 3.62
CA SER A 701 7.96 -49.14 4.37
C SER A 701 8.23 -50.57 4.84
N LEU A 702 7.22 -51.25 5.39
CA LEU A 702 7.32 -52.63 5.86
C LEU A 702 7.52 -53.61 4.70
N ASN A 703 6.83 -53.42 3.57
CA ASN A 703 7.04 -54.24 2.38
C ASN A 703 8.48 -54.11 1.86
N GLY A 704 9.08 -52.92 1.93
CA GLY A 704 10.49 -52.72 1.60
C GLY A 704 11.46 -53.39 2.58
N ILE A 705 11.15 -53.39 3.88
CA ILE A 705 11.97 -54.02 4.93
C ILE A 705 11.91 -55.55 4.85
N PHE A 706 10.71 -56.12 4.64
CA PHE A 706 10.47 -57.56 4.70
C PHE A 706 10.43 -58.23 3.31
N HIS A 707 10.67 -57.51 2.21
CA HIS A 707 10.90 -58.13 0.91
C HIS A 707 12.21 -58.95 0.94
N SER A 708 12.07 -60.25 0.80
CA SER A 708 13.18 -61.18 0.58
C SER A 708 14.01 -60.71 -0.62
N ARG A 709 15.30 -60.44 -0.40
CA ARG A 709 16.28 -60.53 -1.50
C ARG A 709 16.07 -61.90 -2.14
N ILE A 710 15.90 -61.92 -3.46
CA ILE A 710 15.81 -63.14 -4.26
C ILE A 710 16.90 -64.10 -3.76
N GLU A 711 16.51 -65.23 -3.17
CA GLU A 711 17.44 -66.29 -2.82
C GLU A 711 18.03 -66.82 -4.13
N TYR A 712 19.36 -66.72 -4.26
CA TYR A 712 20.05 -67.40 -5.35
C TYR A 712 19.90 -68.90 -5.13
N PRO A 713 19.46 -69.67 -6.15
CA PRO A 713 19.31 -71.11 -6.00
C PRO A 713 20.67 -71.74 -5.67
N GLU A 714 20.72 -72.52 -4.58
CA GLU A 714 21.88 -73.34 -4.27
C GLU A 714 22.05 -74.40 -5.37
N PRO A 715 23.24 -74.50 -5.99
CA PRO A 715 23.51 -75.52 -7.00
C PRO A 715 23.82 -76.85 -6.31
N ASP A 716 22.81 -77.56 -5.83
CA ASP A 716 22.89 -79.01 -5.57
C ASP A 716 21.48 -79.62 -5.41
N ASN A 717 20.82 -79.85 -6.54
CA ASN A 717 19.88 -80.97 -6.75
C ASN A 717 19.68 -81.27 -8.25
N LEU A 718 20.75 -81.10 -9.04
CA LEU A 718 20.86 -81.63 -10.40
C LEU A 718 21.59 -82.98 -10.32
N GLY A 719 20.90 -84.02 -9.87
CA GLY A 719 21.46 -85.37 -9.93
C GLY A 719 20.81 -86.41 -9.03
N GLN A 720 19.63 -86.91 -9.40
CA GLN A 720 19.31 -88.36 -9.44
C GLN A 720 17.81 -88.58 -9.70
N LYS A 721 17.47 -88.89 -10.95
CA LYS A 721 16.80 -90.14 -11.35
C LYS A 721 16.39 -90.06 -12.82
N VAL A 722 17.25 -90.58 -13.69
CA VAL A 722 16.83 -91.33 -14.87
C VAL A 722 17.26 -92.77 -14.62
N LYS A 723 16.30 -93.67 -14.45
CA LYS A 723 16.27 -95.05 -14.97
C LYS A 723 15.04 -95.77 -14.42
N GLU A 724 14.24 -96.24 -15.39
CA GLU A 724 13.24 -97.33 -15.40
C GLU A 724 12.36 -97.57 -14.17
#